data_AF-A0A1Y2B3I7-F1
#
_entry.id   AF-A0A1Y2B3I7-F1
#
_cell.length_a   1.000
_cell.length_b   1.000
_cell.length_c   1.000
_cell.angle_alpha   90.00
_cell.angle_beta   90.00
_cell.angle_gamma   90.00
#
_symmetry.space_group_name_H-M   'P 1'
#
loop_
_entity.id
_entity.type
_entity.pdbx_description
1 polymer ?
#
loop_
_entity_poly.entity_id
_entity_poly.type
_entity_poly.pdbx_seq_one_letter_code
_entity_poly.pdbx_strand_id
1 'polypeptide(L)'
;MFGIKILSLIGLLFISQILSVSASGTCSFTTATTSNCEVGSCTETDDFGYHKEGNYIMKVTGTSACTPVTVPGIYKTVDGKYYSVNYSTKQASEVDKVQGCTAGKVDTTDGKFCLDDTSKLEWGDEKKYMYVDAGTIFSESSSATIILKSSDETSIVKDETQIDTKGVYVDFNTKLIKDRNENFCSGTILNKLYTCTSGVCTEGNADVQGSDNPYMIKNANDDAYHLYLFTVGGDNKLTIVKRANDNGIYAYTNNNPSDITYGTKVTEFNEDTLPGNTYLYYCKESECTLTEGYIRHGKTSGSEKLAYCAGTTDSACTDINDTEKTCTQATEIGNVQLAEGTPKIFKLCVENSGTETLKDVSAGGDFVTKNNSNKYIKYNVSDSLIAKVVQENGYYLVGNDNTFIKTPGDVTIGTGGNLITCSDNDCTEKKTPTGYFVDGSTNGLITCTSGAGNTCTLATSGITTGYYVNADGKLVSCSSNSCSIVNAVSNSFYINSGDATKLISCDAPDHCIVEEIALGLYKTETPETTIIKCESTTECESVTITNLSAVACSSGNNTGKLVADGKLCLDGTDGGIAKGFGGSGKWVVGYGEGGIFGSKISSGSYGIVDISNTKIVLSVTETTENYYCKNDSTLEVTNNPSSCTGGTSAIPVCNNDGVCSSSTECDLVNFSPACIDNGYNLKSNKVYYCDSERATGDKCQDVATIGYFVNYEAGNIKNAFKCPTASTCENYSVTLTECDAGNIGLLYKSGESGSEVAHLCLNTGKGADMTDANTGNYILAYHATNNLFELSSTEYAMVAITKNTVTLNTTYKENSTLKYVYTNADYKVLVRGKDVCVASSIIEFDYNTNNNGKCSLTSAENNVCLIFINV
;
A
#
# COMPACT_ATOMS: atom_id res chain seq x y z
N MET A 1 -65.56 24.78 -3.04
CA MET A 1 -66.43 23.95 -2.18
C MET A 1 -65.79 23.88 -0.81
N PHE A 2 -66.56 24.25 0.22
CA PHE A 2 -66.45 24.01 1.67
C PHE A 2 -65.06 23.63 2.21
N GLY A 3 -64.42 24.41 3.09
CA GLY A 3 -64.90 24.92 4.39
C GLY A 3 -64.10 24.19 5.47
N ILE A 4 -63.45 24.81 6.45
CA ILE A 4 -63.99 25.34 7.73
C ILE A 4 -62.72 25.76 8.52
N LYS A 5 -62.44 27.05 8.80
CA LYS A 5 -62.86 27.87 9.96
C LYS A 5 -62.82 27.21 11.34
N ILE A 6 -61.76 27.50 12.11
CA ILE A 6 -61.76 27.76 13.57
C ILE A 6 -60.67 28.85 13.77
N LEU A 7 -61.00 30.16 13.85
CA LEU A 7 -61.31 30.95 15.07
C LEU A 7 -60.36 30.63 16.23
N SER A 8 -59.57 31.55 16.81
CA SER A 8 -60.02 32.78 17.46
C SER A 8 -58.81 33.49 18.10
N LEU A 9 -58.84 34.83 18.15
CA LEU A 9 -58.20 35.73 19.14
C LEU A 9 -56.70 35.51 19.45
N ILE A 10 -55.79 36.43 19.12
CA ILE A 10 -55.59 37.70 19.83
C ILE A 10 -55.06 38.75 18.85
N GLY A 11 -55.77 39.88 18.75
CA GLY A 11 -55.33 41.06 18.03
C GLY A 11 -54.39 41.94 18.86
N LEU A 12 -53.61 42.75 18.14
CA LEU A 12 -53.17 44.09 18.52
C LEU A 12 -52.80 44.31 19.99
N LEU A 13 -51.59 43.93 20.39
CA LEU A 13 -50.95 44.46 21.60
C LEU A 13 -49.45 44.71 21.35
N PHE A 14 -49.11 46.00 21.37
CA PHE A 14 -47.81 46.62 21.67
C PHE A 14 -46.61 46.35 20.75
N ILE A 15 -46.39 47.35 19.88
CA ILE A 15 -45.06 47.93 19.69
C ILE A 15 -44.61 48.43 21.08
N SER A 16 -43.95 47.57 21.85
CA SER A 16 -43.10 47.96 22.96
C SER A 16 -41.71 47.39 22.69
N GLN A 17 -40.95 48.08 21.86
CA GLN A 17 -39.50 48.06 22.04
C GLN A 17 -39.25 48.67 23.42
N ILE A 18 -39.21 47.81 24.45
CA ILE A 18 -38.57 48.15 25.71
C ILE A 18 -37.07 48.20 25.35
N LEU A 19 -36.63 49.36 24.86
CA LEU A 19 -35.31 49.83 25.21
C LEU A 19 -35.36 49.97 26.73
N SER A 20 -34.96 48.92 27.45
CA SER A 20 -34.52 49.09 28.82
C SER A 20 -33.24 49.91 28.70
N VAL A 21 -33.39 51.23 28.62
CA VAL A 21 -32.34 52.15 28.99
C VAL A 21 -32.20 51.91 30.49
N SER A 22 -31.35 50.95 30.87
CA SER A 22 -30.80 50.91 32.21
C SER A 22 -30.02 52.21 32.33
N ALA A 23 -30.67 53.25 32.83
CA ALA A 23 -29.94 54.39 33.37
C ALA A 23 -29.11 53.78 34.49
N SER A 24 -27.82 53.53 34.23
CA SER A 24 -26.88 53.10 35.26
C SER A 24 -26.93 54.18 36.33
N GLY A 25 -27.54 53.90 37.47
CA GLY A 25 -27.45 54.79 38.61
C GLY A 25 -25.97 54.91 38.95
N THR A 26 -25.41 56.09 38.70
CA THR A 26 -24.00 56.35 38.95
C THR A 26 -23.89 56.92 40.35
N CYS A 27 -23.44 56.10 41.30
CA CYS A 27 -22.92 56.60 42.56
C CYS A 27 -21.81 57.61 42.27
N SER A 28 -21.94 58.84 42.77
CA SER A 28 -20.84 59.82 42.71
C SER A 28 -20.02 59.73 43.98
N PHE A 29 -18.70 59.63 43.89
CA PHE A 29 -17.80 59.59 45.04
C PHE A 29 -17.14 60.97 45.25
N THR A 30 -17.16 61.47 46.48
CA THR A 30 -16.53 62.75 46.85
C THR A 30 -15.04 62.56 47.13
N THR A 31 -14.69 61.45 47.79
CA THR A 31 -13.31 61.03 48.01
C THR A 31 -13.20 59.50 47.97
N ALA A 32 -12.12 59.00 47.37
CA ALA A 32 -11.86 57.58 47.22
C ALA A 32 -10.37 57.29 47.40
N THR A 33 -10.00 56.74 48.55
CA THR A 33 -8.63 56.31 48.86
C THR A 33 -8.65 54.92 49.51
N THR A 34 -7.47 54.35 49.79
CA THR A 34 -7.36 53.06 50.48
C THR A 34 -7.91 53.07 51.92
N SER A 35 -8.09 54.25 52.53
CA SER A 35 -8.51 54.40 53.92
C SER A 35 -9.80 55.22 54.10
N ASN A 36 -10.26 55.91 53.07
CA ASN A 36 -11.48 56.72 53.14
C ASN A 36 -12.34 56.54 51.89
N CYS A 37 -13.66 56.51 52.10
CA CYS A 37 -14.64 56.43 51.04
C CYS A 37 -15.85 57.29 51.43
N GLU A 38 -16.12 58.34 50.66
CA GLU A 38 -17.29 59.20 50.85
C GLU A 38 -18.15 59.18 49.58
N VAL A 39 -19.38 58.69 49.71
CA VAL A 39 -20.38 58.73 48.63
C VAL A 39 -21.06 60.10 48.66
N GLY A 40 -20.95 60.86 47.57
CA GLY A 40 -21.66 62.12 47.38
C GLY A 40 -23.17 61.93 47.19
N SER A 41 -23.56 60.93 46.40
CA SER A 41 -24.95 60.48 46.25
C SER A 41 -25.01 59.14 45.52
N CYS A 42 -25.81 58.19 46.04
CA CYS A 42 -26.37 57.06 45.28
C CYS A 42 -27.89 57.18 45.33
N THR A 43 -28.56 57.00 44.21
CA THR A 43 -29.99 57.34 44.07
C THR A 43 -30.91 56.16 44.38
N GLU A 44 -30.48 54.93 44.17
CA GLU A 44 -31.33 53.74 44.31
C GLU A 44 -30.60 52.59 45.03
N THR A 45 -31.36 51.67 45.63
CA THR A 45 -30.79 50.49 46.32
C THR A 45 -30.09 49.52 45.37
N ASP A 46 -30.47 49.56 44.09
CA ASP A 46 -29.87 48.75 43.03
C ASP A 46 -28.45 49.25 42.67
N ASP A 47 -28.06 50.44 43.17
CA ASP A 47 -26.70 50.97 43.07
C ASP A 47 -25.77 50.42 44.16
N PHE A 48 -26.26 49.61 45.10
CA PHE A 48 -25.43 49.02 46.15
C PHE A 48 -24.63 47.83 45.60
N GLY A 49 -23.35 47.75 45.95
CA GLY A 49 -22.45 46.75 45.41
C GLY A 49 -21.03 47.29 45.22
N TYR A 50 -20.28 46.64 44.33
CA TYR A 50 -18.89 47.03 44.03
C TYR A 50 -18.85 48.06 42.89
N HIS A 51 -18.07 49.12 43.09
CA HIS A 51 -17.83 50.19 42.13
C HIS A 51 -16.32 50.41 41.97
N LYS A 52 -15.87 50.75 40.76
CA LYS A 52 -14.49 51.19 40.54
C LYS A 52 -14.42 52.71 40.58
N GLU A 53 -13.61 53.25 41.48
CA GLU A 53 -13.32 54.68 41.58
C GLU A 53 -11.80 54.89 41.54
N GLY A 54 -11.32 55.52 40.46
CA GLY A 54 -9.89 55.63 40.18
C GLY A 54 -9.20 54.26 40.12
N ASN A 55 -8.24 54.04 41.03
CA ASN A 55 -7.45 52.81 41.15
C ASN A 55 -7.97 51.89 42.26
N TYR A 56 -9.18 52.08 42.77
CA TYR A 56 -9.71 51.33 43.92
C TYR A 56 -11.09 50.75 43.62
N ILE A 57 -11.41 49.65 44.30
CA ILE A 57 -12.79 49.13 44.37
C ILE A 57 -13.42 49.61 45.68
N MET A 58 -14.63 50.13 45.58
CA MET A 58 -15.45 50.57 46.70
C MET A 58 -16.66 49.67 46.81
N LYS A 59 -16.95 49.18 48.02
CA LYS A 59 -18.22 48.51 48.32
C LYS A 59 -19.18 49.53 48.89
N VAL A 60 -20.20 49.91 48.13
CA VAL A 60 -21.28 50.78 48.56
C VAL A 60 -22.33 49.94 49.27
N THR A 61 -22.61 50.26 50.53
CA THR A 61 -23.56 49.51 51.38
C THR A 61 -24.78 50.33 51.78
N GLY A 62 -24.80 51.62 51.43
CA GLY A 62 -25.93 52.52 51.65
C GLY A 62 -25.77 53.82 50.86
N THR A 63 -26.81 54.65 50.85
CA THR A 63 -26.88 55.89 50.04
C THR A 63 -25.77 56.90 50.31
N SER A 64 -25.13 56.83 51.48
CA SER A 64 -24.00 57.68 51.88
C SER A 64 -22.89 56.87 52.56
N ALA A 65 -22.87 55.54 52.40
CA ALA A 65 -21.95 54.65 53.08
C ALA A 65 -21.21 53.76 52.08
N CYS A 66 -19.89 53.84 52.10
CA CYS A 66 -19.04 52.94 51.34
C CYS A 66 -17.77 52.58 52.12
N THR A 67 -17.19 51.45 51.77
CA THR A 67 -15.93 50.96 52.35
C THR A 67 -14.95 50.60 51.24
N PRO A 68 -13.68 51.03 51.32
CA PRO A 68 -12.66 50.61 50.36
C PRO A 68 -12.40 49.11 50.49
N VAL A 69 -12.28 48.43 49.34
CA VAL A 69 -12.00 47.01 49.26
C VAL A 69 -10.50 46.80 49.20
N THR A 70 -9.93 46.30 50.30
CA THR A 70 -8.49 46.05 50.45
C THR A 70 -8.15 44.56 50.44
N VAL A 71 -9.16 43.69 50.43
CA VAL A 71 -8.99 42.24 50.37
C VAL A 71 -8.60 41.85 48.93
N PRO A 72 -7.47 41.16 48.72
CA PRO A 72 -7.07 40.69 47.40
C PRO A 72 -8.10 39.72 46.83
N GLY A 73 -8.53 39.96 45.61
CA GLY A 73 -9.68 39.25 45.05
C GLY A 73 -10.09 39.73 43.67
N ILE A 74 -11.10 39.09 43.11
CA ILE A 74 -11.79 39.51 41.89
C ILE A 74 -13.22 39.88 42.25
N TYR A 75 -13.63 41.05 41.82
CA TYR A 75 -14.91 41.66 42.18
C TYR A 75 -15.69 42.00 40.92
N LYS A 76 -16.95 41.59 40.88
CA LYS A 76 -17.92 41.95 39.85
C LYS A 76 -18.60 43.25 40.26
N THR A 77 -18.40 44.30 39.48
CA THR A 77 -19.01 45.62 39.72
C THR A 77 -20.46 45.66 39.25
N VAL A 78 -21.23 46.63 39.75
CA VAL A 78 -22.68 46.77 39.42
C VAL A 78 -22.94 46.97 37.92
N ASP A 79 -21.95 47.48 37.17
CA ASP A 79 -22.00 47.61 35.70
C ASP A 79 -21.66 46.30 34.94
N GLY A 80 -21.46 45.19 35.66
CA GLY A 80 -21.17 43.86 35.10
C GLY A 80 -19.72 43.67 34.62
N LYS A 81 -18.81 44.57 34.99
CA LYS A 81 -17.36 44.40 34.76
C LYS A 81 -16.71 43.66 35.92
N TYR A 82 -15.47 43.22 35.68
CA TYR A 82 -14.70 42.44 36.65
C TYR A 82 -13.36 43.14 36.91
N TYR A 83 -13.03 43.32 38.17
CA TYR A 83 -11.81 43.98 38.59
C TYR A 83 -11.07 43.14 39.63
N SER A 84 -9.75 43.01 39.47
CA SER A 84 -8.88 42.39 40.47
C SER A 84 -8.32 43.45 41.40
N VAL A 85 -8.32 43.18 42.71
CA VAL A 85 -7.59 43.96 43.70
C VAL A 85 -6.29 43.21 43.99
N ASN A 86 -5.16 43.77 43.57
CA ASN A 86 -3.86 43.09 43.69
C ASN A 86 -3.39 42.98 45.15
N TYR A 87 -2.75 41.86 45.49
CA TYR A 87 -2.25 41.57 46.83
C TYR A 87 -1.33 42.64 47.38
N SER A 88 -0.35 43.09 46.59
CA SER A 88 0.71 44.00 47.03
C SER A 88 0.31 45.47 46.95
N THR A 89 -0.29 45.89 45.83
CA THR A 89 -0.58 47.31 45.60
C THR A 89 -1.91 47.75 46.19
N LYS A 90 -2.83 46.82 46.47
CA LYS A 90 -4.24 47.08 46.82
C LYS A 90 -4.96 47.94 45.78
N GLN A 91 -4.46 47.95 44.54
CA GLN A 91 -5.06 48.68 43.43
C GLN A 91 -5.91 47.76 42.56
N ALA A 92 -6.96 48.34 41.99
CA ALA A 92 -7.90 47.71 41.09
C ALA A 92 -7.38 47.71 39.65
N SER A 93 -7.37 46.55 39.00
CA SER A 93 -7.10 46.40 37.56
C SER A 93 -8.25 45.65 36.90
N GLU A 94 -8.61 46.00 35.67
CA GLU A 94 -9.66 45.29 34.94
C GLU A 94 -9.19 43.87 34.62
N VAL A 95 -10.05 42.87 34.81
CA VAL A 95 -9.77 41.48 34.45
C VAL A 95 -10.26 41.25 33.02
N ASP A 96 -9.33 40.92 32.11
CA ASP A 96 -9.69 40.65 30.72
C ASP A 96 -10.70 39.50 30.63
N LYS A 97 -11.63 39.64 29.69
CA LYS A 97 -12.54 38.57 29.29
C LYS A 97 -12.01 37.89 28.03
N VAL A 98 -12.01 36.55 28.01
CA VAL A 98 -11.56 35.75 26.87
C VAL A 98 -12.63 34.76 26.44
N GLN A 99 -12.60 34.29 25.20
CA GLN A 99 -13.48 33.21 24.74
C GLN A 99 -12.82 31.86 25.07
N GLY A 100 -13.50 31.02 25.85
CA GLY A 100 -12.91 29.79 26.42
C GLY A 100 -12.18 30.06 27.74
N CYS A 101 -11.50 29.04 28.28
CA CYS A 101 -10.78 29.20 29.54
C CYS A 101 -9.29 29.51 29.37
N THR A 102 -8.83 30.52 30.09
CA THR A 102 -7.42 30.83 30.30
C THR A 102 -7.25 31.18 31.77
N ALA A 103 -6.32 30.51 32.45
CA ALA A 103 -6.09 30.68 33.88
C ALA A 103 -6.02 32.16 34.30
N GLY A 104 -6.79 32.56 35.31
CA GLY A 104 -6.79 33.92 35.82
C GLY A 104 -7.67 34.93 35.05
N LYS A 105 -8.43 34.49 34.05
CA LYS A 105 -9.35 35.32 33.25
C LYS A 105 -10.81 34.94 33.48
N VAL A 106 -11.72 35.77 32.97
CA VAL A 106 -13.17 35.49 32.99
C VAL A 106 -13.63 35.05 31.60
N ASP A 107 -14.34 33.92 31.49
CA ASP A 107 -14.88 33.47 30.21
C ASP A 107 -16.05 34.36 29.78
N THR A 108 -15.98 34.89 28.56
CA THR A 108 -17.02 35.70 27.93
C THR A 108 -18.36 34.97 27.76
N THR A 109 -18.35 33.64 27.69
CA THR A 109 -19.53 32.81 27.38
C THR A 109 -20.48 32.69 28.57
N ASP A 110 -19.93 32.47 29.76
CA ASP A 110 -20.72 32.20 30.98
C ASP A 110 -20.36 33.12 32.15
N GLY A 111 -19.37 34.01 32.00
CA GLY A 111 -18.95 34.96 33.02
C GLY A 111 -18.21 34.32 34.20
N LYS A 112 -17.77 33.06 34.09
CA LYS A 112 -17.08 32.32 35.17
C LYS A 112 -15.59 32.60 35.18
N PHE A 113 -14.98 32.45 36.34
CA PHE A 113 -13.54 32.61 36.51
C PHE A 113 -12.79 31.32 36.17
N CYS A 114 -11.76 31.41 35.34
CA CYS A 114 -10.99 30.25 34.90
C CYS A 114 -9.84 29.95 35.86
N LEU A 115 -9.89 28.75 36.43
CA LEU A 115 -8.87 28.24 37.35
C LEU A 115 -7.64 27.73 36.59
N ASP A 116 -7.88 27.11 35.43
CA ASP A 116 -6.88 26.73 34.43
C ASP A 116 -7.52 26.79 33.03
N ASP A 117 -6.93 26.12 32.03
CA ASP A 117 -7.42 26.14 30.65
C ASP A 117 -8.69 25.29 30.43
N THR A 118 -9.10 24.48 31.42
CA THR A 118 -10.25 23.57 31.30
C THR A 118 -11.28 23.72 32.42
N SER A 119 -10.91 24.29 33.56
CA SER A 119 -11.68 24.28 34.80
C SER A 119 -12.15 25.69 35.17
N LYS A 120 -13.40 25.79 35.62
CA LYS A 120 -14.07 27.04 35.96
C LYS A 120 -14.58 27.03 37.40
N LEU A 121 -14.59 28.21 38.00
CA LEU A 121 -15.16 28.48 39.32
C LEU A 121 -16.55 29.13 39.17
N GLU A 122 -17.53 28.64 39.94
CA GLU A 122 -18.89 29.19 39.99
C GLU A 122 -18.99 30.35 40.99
N TRP A 123 -19.71 31.42 40.63
CA TRP A 123 -19.98 32.53 41.54
C TRP A 123 -21.09 32.15 42.55
N GLY A 124 -20.91 32.53 43.82
CA GLY A 124 -21.88 32.36 44.89
C GLY A 124 -22.08 30.93 45.40
N ASP A 125 -21.25 29.96 44.98
CA ASP A 125 -21.45 28.56 45.37
C ASP A 125 -20.85 28.17 46.73
N GLU A 126 -20.15 29.12 47.37
CA GLU A 126 -19.44 28.99 48.64
C GLU A 126 -18.38 27.87 48.69
N LYS A 127 -18.06 27.24 47.56
CA LYS A 127 -17.09 26.15 47.49
C LYS A 127 -15.66 26.69 47.43
N LYS A 128 -14.73 25.80 47.72
CA LYS A 128 -13.30 26.06 47.75
C LYS A 128 -12.61 25.40 46.57
N TYR A 129 -11.73 26.12 45.91
CA TYR A 129 -11.05 25.69 44.70
C TYR A 129 -9.55 25.89 44.82
N MET A 130 -8.78 25.00 44.22
CA MET A 130 -7.34 25.16 44.10
C MET A 130 -7.00 25.97 42.86
N TYR A 131 -6.12 26.97 43.02
CA TYR A 131 -5.70 27.85 41.93
C TYR A 131 -4.21 28.16 42.02
N VAL A 132 -3.52 28.26 40.88
CA VAL A 132 -2.13 28.75 40.82
C VAL A 132 -2.16 30.22 40.44
N ASP A 133 -1.68 31.08 41.32
CA ASP A 133 -1.80 32.54 41.19
C ASP A 133 -0.83 33.16 40.19
N ALA A 134 -0.91 32.76 38.91
CA ALA A 134 -0.01 33.20 37.85
C ALA A 134 0.11 34.73 37.72
N GLY A 135 -0.94 35.47 38.07
CA GLY A 135 -1.01 36.93 37.98
C GLY A 135 -0.60 37.69 39.24
N THR A 136 -0.17 37.02 40.32
CA THR A 136 0.11 37.64 41.64
C THR A 136 -1.07 38.47 42.17
N ILE A 137 -2.30 38.07 41.80
CA ILE A 137 -3.52 38.80 42.19
C ILE A 137 -3.75 38.60 43.68
N PHE A 138 -3.58 37.37 44.14
CA PHE A 138 -3.99 36.91 45.48
C PHE A 138 -2.79 36.68 46.41
N SER A 139 -1.56 36.68 45.88
CA SER A 139 -0.32 36.42 46.59
C SER A 139 0.86 37.17 45.97
N GLU A 140 2.01 37.19 46.67
CA GLU A 140 3.25 37.81 46.15
C GLU A 140 3.96 36.97 45.08
N SER A 141 3.58 35.70 44.89
CA SER A 141 4.28 34.75 44.03
C SER A 141 3.38 34.25 42.90
N SER A 142 3.87 34.35 41.66
CA SER A 142 3.15 33.85 40.49
C SER A 142 3.00 32.32 40.44
N SER A 143 3.72 31.61 41.31
CA SER A 143 3.65 30.15 41.43
C SER A 143 2.94 29.66 42.69
N ALA A 144 2.42 30.58 43.52
CA ALA A 144 1.71 30.20 44.72
C ALA A 144 0.44 29.42 44.36
N THR A 145 0.33 28.22 44.89
CA THR A 145 -0.92 27.46 44.84
C THR A 145 -1.76 27.91 46.04
N ILE A 146 -2.97 28.37 45.80
CA ILE A 146 -3.83 28.98 46.82
C ILE A 146 -5.25 28.42 46.78
N ILE A 147 -5.96 28.60 47.88
CA ILE A 147 -7.38 28.31 47.96
C ILE A 147 -8.17 29.56 47.60
N LEU A 148 -9.00 29.47 46.58
CA LEU A 148 -10.02 30.46 46.27
C LEU A 148 -11.37 30.02 46.80
N LYS A 149 -12.15 30.98 47.28
CA LYS A 149 -13.56 30.79 47.62
C LYS A 149 -14.38 31.89 46.96
N SER A 150 -15.51 31.52 46.34
CA SER A 150 -16.52 32.51 46.03
C SER A 150 -17.28 32.86 47.31
N SER A 151 -17.07 34.08 47.81
CA SER A 151 -17.69 34.54 49.05
C SER A 151 -19.16 34.90 48.86
N ASP A 152 -19.54 35.35 47.67
CA ASP A 152 -20.89 35.69 47.25
C ASP A 152 -20.97 35.72 45.71
N GLU A 153 -22.12 36.06 45.13
CA GLU A 153 -22.31 36.16 43.67
C GLU A 153 -21.46 37.25 42.98
N THR A 154 -20.71 38.05 43.75
CA THR A 154 -20.00 39.23 43.28
C THR A 154 -18.52 39.25 43.61
N SER A 155 -17.99 38.26 44.34
CA SER A 155 -16.60 38.24 44.77
C SER A 155 -15.98 36.84 44.83
N ILE A 156 -14.72 36.76 44.39
CA ILE A 156 -13.82 35.62 44.55
C ILE A 156 -12.61 36.11 45.32
N VAL A 157 -12.36 35.51 46.46
CA VAL A 157 -11.27 35.92 47.36
C VAL A 157 -10.44 34.71 47.74
N LYS A 158 -9.20 34.98 48.18
CA LYS A 158 -8.35 33.97 48.80
C LYS A 158 -8.97 33.53 50.13
N ASP A 159 -9.17 32.24 50.32
CA ASP A 159 -9.67 31.68 51.58
C ASP A 159 -8.53 31.47 52.56
N GLU A 160 -8.40 32.35 53.54
CA GLU A 160 -7.38 32.25 54.59
C GLU A 160 -7.85 31.44 55.81
N THR A 161 -9.11 31.01 55.84
CA THR A 161 -9.70 30.29 56.99
C THR A 161 -9.30 28.82 57.05
N GLN A 162 -8.82 28.26 55.93
CA GLN A 162 -8.33 26.90 55.85
C GLN A 162 -6.90 26.83 56.40
N ILE A 163 -6.80 26.34 57.65
CA ILE A 163 -5.56 25.95 58.32
C ILE A 163 -5.67 24.45 58.57
N ASP A 164 -5.53 23.64 57.52
CA ASP A 164 -5.61 22.18 57.70
C ASP A 164 -4.20 21.59 57.80
N THR A 165 -3.83 21.20 59.01
CA THR A 165 -2.60 20.45 59.29
C THR A 165 -2.68 18.99 58.81
N LYS A 166 -3.86 18.49 58.43
CA LYS A 166 -4.08 17.09 58.00
C LYS A 166 -4.09 16.89 56.47
N GLY A 167 -3.95 17.99 55.73
CA GLY A 167 -3.89 18.03 54.26
C GLY A 167 -5.26 18.01 53.58
N VAL A 168 -5.39 18.74 52.47
CA VAL A 168 -6.59 18.84 51.62
C VAL A 168 -6.37 18.17 50.27
N TYR A 169 -7.47 17.72 49.66
CA TYR A 169 -7.47 17.07 48.34
C TYR A 169 -8.11 17.94 47.27
N VAL A 170 -7.61 17.82 46.04
CA VAL A 170 -8.10 18.56 44.87
C VAL A 170 -8.62 17.59 43.83
N ASP A 171 -9.88 17.74 43.46
CA ASP A 171 -10.50 17.01 42.34
C ASP A 171 -9.85 17.41 41.01
N PHE A 172 -9.42 16.44 40.20
CA PHE A 172 -8.59 16.72 39.01
C PHE A 172 -9.30 17.58 37.96
N ASN A 173 -10.57 17.27 37.71
CA ASN A 173 -11.37 17.89 36.64
C ASN A 173 -12.00 19.21 37.07
N THR A 174 -12.40 19.31 38.34
CA THR A 174 -13.15 20.48 38.83
C THR A 174 -12.31 21.44 39.67
N LYS A 175 -11.11 21.03 40.08
CA LYS A 175 -10.26 21.71 41.07
C LYS A 175 -10.92 21.97 42.42
N LEU A 176 -12.05 21.32 42.67
CA LEU A 176 -12.79 21.45 43.91
C LEU A 176 -11.97 20.85 45.07
N ILE A 177 -11.82 21.63 46.14
CA ILE A 177 -11.20 21.14 47.37
C ILE A 177 -12.22 20.33 48.15
N LYS A 178 -11.85 19.11 48.52
CA LYS A 178 -12.64 18.23 49.38
C LYS A 178 -11.90 18.05 50.70
N ASP A 179 -12.55 18.36 51.81
CA ASP A 179 -11.99 18.13 53.15
C ASP A 179 -11.73 16.64 53.35
N ARG A 180 -10.63 16.30 54.03
CA ARG A 180 -10.30 14.92 54.39
C ARG A 180 -11.30 14.41 55.42
N ASN A 181 -12.37 13.77 54.96
CA ASN A 181 -13.27 13.05 55.85
C ASN A 181 -12.56 11.77 56.36
N GLU A 182 -12.84 11.35 57.61
CA GLU A 182 -12.11 10.27 58.30
C GLU A 182 -12.23 8.89 57.63
N ASN A 183 -13.03 8.75 56.57
CA ASN A 183 -13.17 7.55 55.77
C ASN A 183 -13.04 7.89 54.28
N PHE A 184 -11.93 7.45 53.66
CA PHE A 184 -11.86 7.35 52.20
C PHE A 184 -13.00 6.45 51.73
N CYS A 185 -13.98 7.02 51.02
CA CYS A 185 -14.96 6.22 50.30
C CYS A 185 -14.36 5.80 48.95
N SER A 186 -14.61 4.56 48.54
CA SER A 186 -14.25 4.04 47.22
C SER A 186 -14.73 4.98 46.11
N GLY A 187 -13.88 5.24 45.10
CA GLY A 187 -14.27 5.97 43.89
C GLY A 187 -13.78 7.43 43.77
N THR A 188 -12.82 7.89 44.57
CA THR A 188 -12.23 9.23 44.35
C THR A 188 -10.86 9.12 43.68
N ILE A 189 -10.74 9.57 42.42
CA ILE A 189 -9.44 9.73 41.74
C ILE A 189 -8.77 10.99 42.29
N LEU A 190 -7.74 10.79 43.11
CA LEU A 190 -7.04 11.85 43.85
C LEU A 190 -5.65 12.05 43.22
N ASN A 191 -5.34 13.26 42.76
CA ASN A 191 -4.09 13.51 42.05
C ASN A 191 -2.96 13.99 42.98
N LYS A 192 -3.25 14.93 43.90
CA LYS A 192 -2.24 15.58 44.76
C LYS A 192 -2.81 15.92 46.13
N LEU A 193 -2.00 15.70 47.18
CA LEU A 193 -2.28 16.12 48.55
C LEU A 193 -1.61 17.46 48.80
N TYR A 194 -2.32 18.42 49.41
CA TYR A 194 -1.77 19.73 49.74
C TYR A 194 -1.89 20.01 51.24
N THR A 195 -0.84 20.53 51.86
CA THR A 195 -0.91 21.14 53.18
C THR A 195 -1.04 22.64 53.00
N CYS A 196 -2.08 23.25 53.57
CA CYS A 196 -2.37 24.66 53.37
C CYS A 196 -2.22 25.44 54.69
N THR A 197 -1.46 26.53 54.63
CA THR A 197 -1.30 27.47 55.76
C THR A 197 -1.73 28.86 55.28
N SER A 198 -2.75 29.43 55.93
CA SER A 198 -3.30 30.75 55.60
C SER A 198 -3.69 30.88 54.12
N GLY A 199 -4.35 29.84 53.58
CA GLY A 199 -4.81 29.78 52.19
C GLY A 199 -3.72 29.58 51.13
N VAL A 200 -2.44 29.46 51.51
CA VAL A 200 -1.35 29.07 50.60
C VAL A 200 -1.05 27.60 50.81
N CYS A 201 -1.08 26.85 49.73
CA CYS A 201 -0.98 25.40 49.72
C CYS A 201 0.36 24.96 49.16
N THR A 202 1.05 24.11 49.91
CA THR A 202 2.23 23.37 49.47
C THR A 202 1.82 21.92 49.27
N GLU A 203 2.22 21.32 48.16
CA GLU A 203 2.03 19.88 47.94
C GLU A 203 2.70 19.09 49.09
N GLY A 204 1.92 18.30 49.84
CA GLY A 204 2.30 17.67 51.12
C GLY A 204 2.72 16.20 50.99
N ASN A 205 3.57 15.73 51.91
CA ASN A 205 4.15 14.37 51.98
C ASN A 205 3.47 13.46 53.04
N ALA A 206 2.13 13.31 53.07
CA ALA A 206 1.50 12.47 54.10
C ALA A 206 1.54 10.96 53.74
N ASP A 207 1.84 10.16 54.75
CA ASP A 207 2.11 8.72 54.73
C ASP A 207 0.88 7.89 54.26
N VAL A 208 1.05 7.10 53.19
CA VAL A 208 0.15 5.99 52.82
C VAL A 208 0.92 4.71 53.04
N GLN A 209 0.53 3.90 54.03
CA GLN A 209 1.25 2.67 54.36
C GLN A 209 1.29 1.72 53.15
N GLY A 210 2.51 1.45 52.69
CA GLY A 210 2.81 0.73 51.47
C GLY A 210 2.60 -0.77 51.55
N SER A 211 1.98 -1.31 50.51
CA SER A 211 2.25 -2.67 50.02
C SER A 211 2.51 -2.56 48.52
N ASP A 212 3.60 -3.17 48.03
CA ASP A 212 4.03 -3.23 46.62
C ASP A 212 3.11 -4.11 45.76
N ASN A 213 1.80 -3.96 45.88
CA ASN A 213 0.82 -4.74 45.14
C ASN A 213 0.38 -3.96 43.88
N PRO A 214 0.43 -4.58 42.68
CA PRO A 214 -0.16 -3.98 41.48
C PRO A 214 -1.69 -3.89 41.64
N TYR A 215 -2.25 -2.72 41.36
CA TYR A 215 -3.69 -2.49 41.38
C TYR A 215 -4.22 -2.34 39.95
N MET A 216 -5.42 -2.84 39.72
CA MET A 216 -6.14 -2.67 38.47
C MET A 216 -7.17 -1.54 38.63
N ILE A 217 -7.30 -0.66 37.64
CA ILE A 217 -8.19 0.50 37.70
C ILE A 217 -9.03 0.54 36.42
N LYS A 218 -10.36 0.68 36.54
CA LYS A 218 -11.24 0.89 35.37
C LYS A 218 -11.09 2.32 34.86
N ASN A 219 -10.87 2.49 33.56
CA ASN A 219 -10.93 3.80 32.95
C ASN A 219 -12.39 4.27 32.92
N ALA A 220 -12.69 5.49 33.35
CA ALA A 220 -14.07 6.00 33.33
C ALA A 220 -14.62 6.17 31.90
N ASN A 221 -13.74 6.21 30.89
CA ASN A 221 -14.08 6.50 29.50
C ASN A 221 -14.04 5.27 28.57
N ASP A 222 -13.74 4.07 29.09
CA ASP A 222 -13.62 2.85 28.30
C ASP A 222 -14.09 1.61 29.11
N ASP A 223 -14.49 0.54 28.42
CA ASP A 223 -14.79 -0.76 29.01
C ASP A 223 -13.51 -1.57 29.35
N ALA A 224 -12.33 -1.06 28.98
CA ALA A 224 -11.04 -1.63 29.32
C ALA A 224 -10.55 -1.28 30.74
N TYR A 225 -9.91 -2.25 31.40
CA TYR A 225 -9.25 -2.05 32.69
C TYR A 225 -7.76 -1.82 32.49
N HIS A 226 -7.15 -0.90 33.24
CA HIS A 226 -5.71 -0.66 33.13
C HIS A 226 -4.93 -1.18 34.36
N LEU A 227 -3.81 -1.86 34.14
CA LEU A 227 -2.91 -2.34 35.20
C LEU A 227 -1.86 -1.28 35.56
N TYR A 228 -1.84 -0.86 36.82
CA TYR A 228 -0.88 0.13 37.33
C TYR A 228 0.00 -0.46 38.43
N LEU A 229 1.31 -0.21 38.30
CA LEU A 229 2.29 -0.49 39.34
C LEU A 229 2.52 0.79 40.15
N PHE A 230 2.29 0.68 41.45
CA PHE A 230 2.60 1.72 42.41
C PHE A 230 3.83 1.28 43.21
N THR A 231 4.80 2.17 43.37
CA THR A 231 5.83 1.99 44.38
C THR A 231 5.72 3.13 45.38
N VAL A 232 6.09 2.81 46.62
CA VAL A 232 6.33 3.81 47.63
C VAL A 232 7.80 4.19 47.56
N GLY A 233 8.09 5.41 47.08
CA GLY A 233 9.45 5.96 47.08
C GLY A 233 9.97 6.18 48.50
N GLY A 234 11.29 6.37 48.67
CA GLY A 234 11.91 6.65 49.98
C GLY A 234 11.44 7.94 50.67
N ASP A 235 10.57 8.72 50.02
CA ASP A 235 9.85 9.90 50.52
C ASP A 235 8.35 9.63 50.78
N ASN A 236 7.94 8.37 50.85
CA ASN A 236 6.56 7.90 51.09
C ASN A 236 5.53 8.40 50.05
N LYS A 237 5.98 8.72 48.84
CA LYS A 237 5.10 9.04 47.72
C LYS A 237 4.60 7.77 47.06
N LEU A 238 3.28 7.61 46.96
CA LEU A 238 2.66 6.67 46.03
C LEU A 238 2.84 7.25 44.62
N THR A 239 3.87 6.78 43.91
CA THR A 239 4.11 7.23 42.54
C THR A 239 3.47 6.21 41.61
N ILE A 240 2.66 6.66 40.64
CA ILE A 240 2.37 5.81 39.48
C ILE A 240 3.71 5.64 38.77
N VAL A 241 4.36 4.49 39.00
CA VAL A 241 5.69 4.25 38.45
C VAL A 241 5.57 3.98 36.97
N LYS A 242 4.54 3.22 36.58
CA LYS A 242 4.34 2.79 35.21
C LYS A 242 2.95 2.21 35.01
N ARG A 243 2.41 2.36 33.80
CA ARG A 243 1.46 1.38 33.23
C ARG A 243 2.21 0.05 33.12
N ALA A 244 1.68 -1.01 33.73
CA ALA A 244 2.33 -2.30 33.67
C ALA A 244 2.14 -2.88 32.26
N ASN A 245 3.20 -2.88 31.45
CA ASN A 245 3.20 -3.50 30.11
C ASN A 245 3.18 -5.04 30.18
N ASP A 246 2.69 -5.60 31.28
CA ASP A 246 2.74 -7.03 31.50
C ASP A 246 1.59 -7.68 30.70
N ASN A 247 1.97 -8.60 29.82
CA ASN A 247 1.03 -9.45 29.10
C ASN A 247 0.86 -10.75 29.90
N GLY A 248 -0.38 -11.15 30.19
CA GLY A 248 -0.62 -12.40 30.92
C GLY A 248 -2.02 -12.53 31.51
N ILE A 249 -2.19 -13.57 32.33
CA ILE A 249 -3.43 -13.84 33.05
C ILE A 249 -3.22 -13.55 34.53
N TYR A 250 -4.21 -12.91 35.14
CA TYR A 250 -4.20 -12.56 36.55
C TYR A 250 -5.54 -12.88 37.20
N ALA A 251 -5.49 -13.33 38.45
CA ALA A 251 -6.68 -13.43 39.29
C ALA A 251 -6.68 -12.29 40.31
N TYR A 252 -7.84 -11.68 40.52
CA TYR A 252 -8.02 -10.55 41.43
C TYR A 252 -9.25 -10.77 42.31
N THR A 253 -9.14 -10.43 43.60
CA THR A 253 -10.30 -10.39 44.51
C THR A 253 -10.96 -9.02 44.45
N ASN A 254 -12.29 -9.00 44.33
CA ASN A 254 -13.06 -7.76 44.29
C ASN A 254 -14.51 -7.92 44.77
N ASN A 255 -14.95 -7.03 45.65
CA ASN A 255 -16.33 -6.96 46.14
C ASN A 255 -17.35 -6.46 45.11
N ASN A 256 -16.92 -5.77 44.04
CA ASN A 256 -17.77 -5.37 42.93
C ASN A 256 -17.02 -5.44 41.58
N PRO A 257 -17.23 -6.47 40.75
CA PRO A 257 -16.54 -6.62 39.47
C PRO A 257 -16.95 -5.61 38.39
N SER A 258 -17.97 -4.78 38.62
CA SER A 258 -18.32 -3.65 37.74
C SER A 258 -17.61 -2.33 38.10
N ASP A 259 -17.06 -2.23 39.32
CA ASP A 259 -16.31 -1.07 39.84
C ASP A 259 -15.02 -1.58 40.49
N ILE A 260 -14.00 -1.79 39.67
CA ILE A 260 -12.78 -2.49 40.11
C ILE A 260 -11.64 -1.58 40.54
N THR A 261 -11.96 -0.39 41.03
CA THR A 261 -10.97 0.66 41.31
C THR A 261 -9.80 0.21 42.22
N TYR A 262 -9.94 -0.89 42.99
CA TYR A 262 -8.84 -1.52 43.76
C TYR A 262 -8.99 -3.05 43.90
N GLY A 263 -8.85 -3.80 42.80
CA GLY A 263 -8.70 -5.25 42.88
C GLY A 263 -7.34 -5.64 43.51
N THR A 264 -7.33 -6.55 44.48
CA THR A 264 -6.07 -7.10 45.03
C THR A 264 -5.67 -8.32 44.20
N LYS A 265 -4.45 -8.30 43.64
CA LYS A 265 -3.91 -9.44 42.91
C LYS A 265 -3.84 -10.64 43.84
N VAL A 266 -4.39 -11.77 43.43
CA VAL A 266 -4.17 -13.06 44.10
C VAL A 266 -2.77 -13.51 43.73
N THR A 267 -1.81 -13.26 44.61
CA THR A 267 -0.39 -13.61 44.42
C THR A 267 -0.09 -15.04 44.86
N GLU A 268 -0.87 -15.58 45.79
CA GLU A 268 -0.71 -16.92 46.33
C GLU A 268 -2.00 -17.70 46.16
N PHE A 269 -1.95 -18.75 45.35
CA PHE A 269 -3.03 -19.73 45.23
C PHE A 269 -2.87 -20.87 46.25
N ASN A 270 -2.10 -20.64 47.32
CA ASN A 270 -1.73 -21.64 48.33
C ASN A 270 -2.78 -21.75 49.46
N GLU A 271 -4.02 -21.35 49.22
CA GLU A 271 -5.11 -21.50 50.20
C GLU A 271 -6.10 -22.59 49.77
N ASP A 272 -6.59 -23.35 50.74
CA ASP A 272 -7.54 -24.46 50.53
C ASP A 272 -8.95 -23.97 50.11
N THR A 273 -9.19 -22.68 50.26
CA THR A 273 -10.40 -21.96 49.83
C THR A 273 -10.01 -20.75 49.01
N LEU A 274 -10.54 -20.66 47.80
CA LEU A 274 -10.44 -19.46 46.98
C LEU A 274 -11.29 -18.35 47.65
N PRO A 275 -10.82 -17.10 47.72
CA PRO A 275 -11.68 -16.01 48.19
C PRO A 275 -12.94 -15.89 47.32
N GLY A 276 -14.11 -15.81 47.94
CA GLY A 276 -15.42 -15.90 47.27
C GLY A 276 -15.77 -14.77 46.30
N ASN A 277 -14.82 -13.87 46.05
CA ASN A 277 -14.93 -12.70 45.19
C ASN A 277 -13.76 -12.62 44.19
N THR A 278 -13.17 -13.77 43.83
CA THR A 278 -12.07 -13.86 42.87
C THR A 278 -12.61 -13.84 41.43
N TYR A 279 -11.94 -13.12 40.54
CA TYR A 279 -12.23 -13.06 39.10
C TYR A 279 -10.94 -13.20 38.29
N LEU A 280 -11.07 -13.63 37.03
CA LEU A 280 -9.95 -13.87 36.13
C LEU A 280 -9.89 -12.80 35.04
N TYR A 281 -8.70 -12.27 34.78
CA TYR A 281 -8.47 -11.22 33.79
C TYR A 281 -7.34 -11.60 32.85
N TYR A 282 -7.51 -11.29 31.57
CA TYR A 282 -6.46 -11.37 30.55
C TYR A 282 -5.97 -9.97 30.24
N CYS A 283 -4.70 -9.69 30.50
CA CYS A 283 -4.07 -8.40 30.28
C CYS A 283 -3.12 -8.44 29.08
N LYS A 284 -3.23 -7.44 28.19
CA LYS A 284 -2.32 -7.19 27.07
C LYS A 284 -2.06 -5.69 26.97
N GLU A 285 -0.79 -5.30 26.87
CA GLU A 285 -0.37 -3.89 26.73
C GLU A 285 -0.94 -2.96 27.82
N SER A 286 -1.04 -3.50 29.04
CA SER A 286 -1.66 -2.85 30.22
C SER A 286 -3.18 -2.78 30.20
N GLU A 287 -3.87 -3.30 29.18
CA GLU A 287 -5.32 -3.41 29.11
C GLU A 287 -5.77 -4.82 29.49
N CYS A 288 -6.54 -4.91 30.57
CA CYS A 288 -7.09 -6.12 31.12
C CYS A 288 -8.57 -6.25 30.76
N THR A 289 -8.97 -7.43 30.32
CA THR A 289 -10.36 -7.79 30.04
C THR A 289 -10.77 -8.91 30.98
N LEU A 290 -11.97 -8.80 31.55
CA LEU A 290 -12.58 -9.88 32.33
C LEU A 290 -12.75 -11.08 31.40
N THR A 291 -12.34 -12.25 31.86
CA THR A 291 -12.38 -13.45 31.03
C THR A 291 -12.79 -14.70 31.79
N GLU A 292 -13.27 -15.69 31.06
CA GLU A 292 -13.57 -17.00 31.62
C GLU A 292 -12.34 -17.90 31.69
N GLY A 293 -12.32 -18.86 32.61
CA GLY A 293 -11.18 -19.76 32.76
C GLY A 293 -11.18 -20.55 34.06
N TYR A 294 -10.02 -21.08 34.42
CA TYR A 294 -9.80 -21.97 35.54
C TYR A 294 -8.62 -21.52 36.40
N ILE A 295 -8.73 -21.78 37.71
CA ILE A 295 -7.71 -21.49 38.71
C ILE A 295 -7.39 -22.80 39.45
N ARG A 296 -6.10 -23.15 39.52
CA ARG A 296 -5.60 -24.20 40.42
C ARG A 296 -5.19 -23.56 41.74
N HIS A 297 -5.78 -24.00 42.84
CA HIS A 297 -5.46 -23.49 44.17
C HIS A 297 -5.44 -24.60 45.22
N GLY A 298 -4.72 -24.40 46.32
CA GLY A 298 -4.58 -25.35 47.44
C GLY A 298 -3.23 -25.24 48.12
N LYS A 299 -3.18 -25.46 49.45
CA LYS A 299 -1.98 -25.20 50.26
C LYS A 299 -0.89 -26.24 50.14
N THR A 300 -1.28 -27.50 49.96
CA THR A 300 -0.35 -28.63 49.95
C THR A 300 -0.30 -29.22 48.55
N SER A 301 0.90 -29.49 48.06
CA SER A 301 1.02 -30.17 46.77
C SER A 301 0.36 -31.55 46.83
N GLY A 302 -0.50 -31.85 45.85
CA GLY A 302 -1.38 -33.02 45.82
C GLY A 302 -2.81 -32.76 46.35
N SER A 303 -3.04 -31.68 47.12
CA SER A 303 -4.37 -31.28 47.59
C SER A 303 -4.99 -30.15 46.77
N GLU A 304 -4.41 -29.81 45.62
CA GLU A 304 -4.91 -28.74 44.78
C GLU A 304 -6.31 -29.08 44.23
N LYS A 305 -7.15 -28.04 44.19
CA LYS A 305 -8.49 -28.01 43.64
C LYS A 305 -8.53 -27.14 42.39
N LEU A 306 -9.60 -27.31 41.61
CA LEU A 306 -9.89 -26.53 40.43
C LEU A 306 -11.09 -25.62 40.72
N ALA A 307 -10.97 -24.33 40.41
CA ALA A 307 -12.08 -23.40 40.40
C ALA A 307 -12.32 -22.91 38.96
N TYR A 308 -13.59 -22.66 38.60
CA TYR A 308 -13.97 -22.09 37.31
C TYR A 308 -14.49 -20.66 37.48
N CYS A 309 -14.06 -19.76 36.60
CA CYS A 309 -14.46 -18.37 36.54
C CYS A 309 -15.28 -18.17 35.26
N ALA A 310 -16.51 -17.68 35.37
CA ALA A 310 -17.43 -17.56 34.22
C ALA A 310 -17.16 -16.34 33.32
N GLY A 311 -16.24 -15.45 33.71
CA GLY A 311 -15.93 -14.23 32.93
C GLY A 311 -17.04 -13.19 32.91
N THR A 312 -17.96 -13.23 33.87
CA THR A 312 -19.06 -12.26 34.00
C THR A 312 -18.95 -11.49 35.31
N THR A 313 -19.51 -10.29 35.34
CA THR A 313 -19.56 -9.45 36.55
C THR A 313 -20.50 -10.01 37.62
N ASP A 314 -21.29 -11.02 37.32
CA ASP A 314 -22.30 -11.51 38.26
C ASP A 314 -21.87 -12.80 38.95
N SER A 315 -20.68 -13.33 38.63
CA SER A 315 -20.23 -14.64 39.11
C SER A 315 -18.72 -14.69 39.32
N ALA A 316 -18.32 -14.64 40.60
CA ALA A 316 -16.97 -14.94 41.03
C ALA A 316 -16.61 -16.40 40.72
N CYS A 317 -15.31 -16.71 40.76
CA CYS A 317 -14.82 -18.07 40.57
C CYS A 317 -15.36 -19.01 41.66
N THR A 318 -15.76 -20.22 41.27
CA THR A 318 -16.30 -21.24 42.17
C THR A 318 -15.51 -22.53 42.07
N ASP A 319 -15.20 -23.18 43.20
CA ASP A 319 -14.64 -24.54 43.25
C ASP A 319 -15.54 -25.47 42.42
N ILE A 320 -14.93 -26.25 41.53
CA ILE A 320 -15.59 -27.29 40.74
C ILE A 320 -15.03 -28.66 41.11
N ASN A 321 -15.88 -29.68 41.02
CA ASN A 321 -15.47 -31.05 41.30
C ASN A 321 -14.70 -31.61 40.10
N ASP A 322 -13.41 -31.85 40.29
CA ASP A 322 -12.46 -32.32 39.28
C ASP A 322 -12.89 -33.67 38.63
N THR A 323 -13.68 -34.48 39.35
CA THR A 323 -14.19 -35.78 38.87
C THR A 323 -15.35 -35.67 37.87
N GLU A 324 -15.99 -34.50 37.75
CA GLU A 324 -17.19 -34.33 36.90
C GLU A 324 -16.87 -33.94 35.45
N LYS A 325 -15.61 -33.63 35.15
CA LYS A 325 -15.21 -33.13 33.83
C LYS A 325 -14.55 -34.24 33.04
N THR A 326 -15.31 -35.14 32.39
CA THR A 326 -14.73 -36.14 31.48
C THR A 326 -14.27 -35.51 30.15
N CYS A 327 -13.46 -36.26 29.37
CA CYS A 327 -13.08 -35.91 27.99
C CYS A 327 -13.41 -37.10 27.08
N THR A 328 -14.70 -37.33 26.93
CA THR A 328 -15.31 -38.49 26.28
C THR A 328 -16.32 -38.11 25.20
N GLN A 329 -16.76 -36.85 25.18
CA GLN A 329 -17.73 -36.32 24.22
C GLN A 329 -17.29 -34.94 23.73
N ALA A 330 -17.62 -34.60 22.48
CA ALA A 330 -17.28 -33.31 21.88
C ALA A 330 -17.79 -32.08 22.66
N THR A 331 -18.88 -32.21 23.43
CA THR A 331 -19.41 -31.15 24.30
C THR A 331 -18.48 -30.82 25.48
N GLU A 332 -17.50 -31.68 25.75
CA GLU A 332 -16.55 -31.54 26.85
C GLU A 332 -15.23 -30.88 26.41
N ILE A 333 -15.05 -30.61 25.12
CA ILE A 333 -13.87 -29.91 24.61
C ILE A 333 -13.76 -28.53 25.27
N GLY A 334 -12.56 -28.21 25.75
CA GLY A 334 -12.29 -27.00 26.55
C GLY A 334 -12.43 -27.19 28.06
N ASN A 335 -12.98 -28.33 28.52
CA ASN A 335 -12.94 -28.69 29.93
C ASN A 335 -11.49 -28.89 30.40
N VAL A 336 -11.22 -28.47 31.63
CA VAL A 336 -9.94 -28.68 32.31
C VAL A 336 -10.11 -29.70 33.42
N GLN A 337 -9.11 -30.56 33.58
CA GLN A 337 -8.93 -31.45 34.73
C GLN A 337 -7.58 -31.16 35.40
N LEU A 338 -7.44 -31.50 36.68
CA LEU A 338 -6.14 -31.65 37.32
C LEU A 338 -5.74 -33.13 37.36
N ALA A 339 -4.68 -33.47 36.64
CA ALA A 339 -4.13 -34.83 36.67
C ALA A 339 -3.38 -35.09 37.98
N GLU A 340 -3.38 -36.35 38.42
CA GLU A 340 -2.51 -36.78 39.51
C GLU A 340 -1.03 -36.48 39.20
N GLY A 341 -0.34 -35.88 40.17
CA GLY A 341 1.02 -35.37 40.06
C GLY A 341 1.37 -34.53 41.29
N THR A 342 2.65 -34.16 41.46
CA THR A 342 3.11 -33.30 42.57
C THR A 342 4.12 -32.29 42.02
N PRO A 343 3.68 -31.05 41.67
CA PRO A 343 2.31 -30.53 41.72
C PRO A 343 1.37 -31.16 40.68
N LYS A 344 0.06 -31.13 40.95
CA LYS A 344 -0.95 -31.57 39.96
C LYS A 344 -0.83 -30.72 38.69
N ILE A 345 -0.86 -31.33 37.52
CA ILE A 345 -0.77 -30.61 36.24
C ILE A 345 -2.15 -30.40 35.62
N PHE A 346 -2.33 -29.27 34.93
CA PHE A 346 -3.54 -29.07 34.16
C PHE A 346 -3.56 -30.01 32.94
N LYS A 347 -4.73 -30.60 32.69
CA LYS A 347 -5.06 -31.30 31.45
C LYS A 347 -6.25 -30.63 30.78
N LEU A 348 -6.09 -30.25 29.51
CA LEU A 348 -7.14 -29.66 28.70
C LEU A 348 -7.76 -30.74 27.81
N CYS A 349 -9.08 -30.85 27.81
CA CYS A 349 -9.80 -31.69 26.86
C CYS A 349 -9.75 -31.05 25.47
N VAL A 350 -9.13 -31.73 24.51
CA VAL A 350 -8.97 -31.25 23.13
C VAL A 350 -9.43 -32.31 22.13
N GLU A 351 -9.94 -31.86 20.98
CA GLU A 351 -10.13 -32.75 19.84
C GLU A 351 -8.78 -33.04 19.16
N ASN A 352 -8.48 -34.33 18.97
CA ASN A 352 -7.35 -34.79 18.19
C ASN A 352 -7.83 -35.80 17.15
N SER A 353 -7.82 -35.41 15.87
CA SER A 353 -8.17 -36.28 14.74
C SER A 353 -9.54 -36.96 14.85
N GLY A 354 -10.54 -36.24 15.40
CA GLY A 354 -11.90 -36.77 15.63
C GLY A 354 -12.06 -37.63 16.88
N THR A 355 -11.06 -37.66 17.77
CA THR A 355 -11.14 -38.27 19.11
C THR A 355 -10.83 -37.25 20.19
N GLU A 356 -11.66 -37.17 21.23
CA GLU A 356 -11.44 -36.32 22.38
C GLU A 356 -10.37 -36.92 23.29
N THR A 357 -9.34 -36.12 23.60
CA THR A 357 -8.22 -36.55 24.43
C THR A 357 -7.82 -35.47 25.43
N LEU A 358 -7.36 -35.88 26.61
CA LEU A 358 -6.79 -34.96 27.58
C LEU A 358 -5.32 -34.71 27.23
N LYS A 359 -4.98 -33.45 27.00
CA LYS A 359 -3.62 -33.01 26.72
C LYS A 359 -3.04 -32.26 27.92
N ASP A 360 -1.83 -32.63 28.34
CA ASP A 360 -1.07 -31.88 29.34
C ASP A 360 -0.80 -30.46 28.81
N VAL A 361 -1.17 -29.45 29.60
CA VAL A 361 -0.95 -28.04 29.26
C VAL A 361 0.15 -27.50 30.18
N SER A 362 1.33 -27.27 29.61
CA SER A 362 2.48 -26.69 30.32
C SER A 362 2.35 -25.17 30.45
N ALA A 363 2.86 -24.62 31.55
CA ALA A 363 2.90 -23.19 31.78
C ALA A 363 3.64 -22.43 30.66
N GLY A 364 3.15 -21.23 30.33
CA GLY A 364 3.73 -20.34 29.33
C GLY A 364 3.27 -20.58 27.89
N GLY A 365 2.38 -21.55 27.64
CA GLY A 365 1.85 -21.85 26.31
C GLY A 365 0.53 -21.16 26.00
N ASP A 366 0.33 -20.80 24.73
CA ASP A 366 -1.01 -20.55 24.17
C ASP A 366 -1.50 -21.83 23.49
N PHE A 367 -2.69 -22.29 23.87
CA PHE A 367 -3.33 -23.48 23.31
C PHE A 367 -4.59 -23.11 22.56
N VAL A 368 -4.93 -23.86 21.52
CA VAL A 368 -6.17 -23.68 20.75
C VAL A 368 -6.89 -24.99 20.68
N THR A 369 -8.18 -25.02 20.98
CA THR A 369 -8.97 -26.23 20.74
C THR A 369 -10.23 -25.92 19.97
N LYS A 370 -10.65 -26.85 19.11
CA LYS A 370 -11.86 -26.74 18.30
C LYS A 370 -13.02 -27.33 19.08
N ASN A 371 -13.99 -26.52 19.48
CA ASN A 371 -15.17 -27.02 20.19
C ASN A 371 -16.14 -27.75 19.24
N ASN A 372 -17.19 -28.35 19.79
CA ASN A 372 -18.25 -29.03 19.04
C ASN A 372 -18.99 -28.17 18.00
N SER A 373 -18.88 -26.85 18.08
CA SER A 373 -19.45 -25.90 17.11
C SER A 373 -18.45 -25.54 16.01
N ASN A 374 -17.32 -26.27 15.90
CA ASN A 374 -16.18 -25.99 15.04
C ASN A 374 -15.50 -24.63 15.31
N LYS A 375 -15.67 -24.08 16.51
CA LYS A 375 -15.04 -22.81 16.91
C LYS A 375 -13.75 -23.06 17.65
N TYR A 376 -12.71 -22.33 17.28
CA TYR A 376 -11.41 -22.40 17.97
C TYR A 376 -11.41 -21.51 19.22
N ILE A 377 -11.05 -22.08 20.36
CA ILE A 377 -10.93 -21.39 21.64
C ILE A 377 -9.45 -21.33 22.02
N LYS A 378 -8.93 -20.10 22.15
CA LYS A 378 -7.59 -19.84 22.67
C LYS A 378 -7.59 -19.86 24.19
N TYR A 379 -6.61 -20.56 24.76
CA TYR A 379 -6.29 -20.53 26.18
C TYR A 379 -4.88 -20.02 26.36
N ASN A 380 -4.67 -19.09 27.29
CA ASN A 380 -3.35 -18.79 27.82
C ASN A 380 -3.20 -19.58 29.12
N VAL A 381 -2.02 -20.15 29.35
CA VAL A 381 -1.77 -21.04 30.48
C VAL A 381 -0.58 -20.50 31.27
N SER A 382 -0.78 -20.24 32.55
CA SER A 382 0.29 -20.02 33.53
C SER A 382 0.41 -21.23 34.46
N ASP A 383 1.32 -21.17 35.43
CA ASP A 383 1.50 -22.27 36.38
C ASP A 383 0.20 -22.66 37.10
N SER A 384 -0.68 -21.70 37.40
CA SER A 384 -1.88 -21.91 38.23
C SER A 384 -3.16 -21.35 37.62
N LEU A 385 -3.10 -20.77 36.42
CA LEU A 385 -4.25 -20.15 35.75
C LEU A 385 -4.36 -20.66 34.32
N ILE A 386 -5.59 -20.91 33.89
CA ILE A 386 -5.96 -21.09 32.48
C ILE A 386 -7.02 -20.06 32.19
N ALA A 387 -6.79 -19.12 31.28
CA ALA A 387 -7.83 -18.22 30.84
C ALA A 387 -8.15 -18.49 29.39
N LYS A 388 -9.44 -18.50 29.05
CA LYS A 388 -9.85 -18.25 27.69
C LYS A 388 -9.35 -16.85 27.31
N VAL A 389 -8.78 -16.72 26.14
CA VAL A 389 -8.34 -15.42 25.64
C VAL A 389 -9.41 -14.91 24.71
N VAL A 390 -9.84 -13.67 24.94
CA VAL A 390 -10.59 -12.89 23.96
C VAL A 390 -9.67 -12.74 22.75
N GLN A 391 -9.99 -13.40 21.63
CA GLN A 391 -9.10 -13.42 20.47
C GLN A 391 -9.25 -12.13 19.70
N GLU A 392 -8.12 -11.52 19.36
CA GLU A 392 -8.10 -10.38 18.46
C GLU A 392 -8.55 -10.81 17.07
N ASN A 393 -9.15 -9.86 16.36
CA ASN A 393 -9.55 -10.10 14.99
C ASN A 393 -8.28 -10.29 14.14
N GLY A 394 -8.16 -11.43 13.46
CA GLY A 394 -6.93 -11.76 12.72
C GLY A 394 -6.87 -13.18 12.22
N TYR A 395 -5.73 -13.54 11.61
CA TYR A 395 -5.45 -14.90 11.15
C TYR A 395 -4.40 -15.53 12.04
N TYR A 396 -4.45 -16.85 12.21
CA TYR A 396 -3.49 -17.55 13.03
C TYR A 396 -3.15 -18.92 12.44
N LEU A 397 -1.88 -19.31 12.51
CA LEU A 397 -1.45 -20.67 12.20
C LEU A 397 -1.49 -21.54 13.45
N VAL A 398 -2.25 -22.63 13.36
CA VAL A 398 -2.37 -23.62 14.43
C VAL A 398 -1.71 -24.92 13.96
N GLY A 399 -0.77 -25.43 14.74
CA GLY A 399 -0.11 -26.71 14.46
C GLY A 399 -1.00 -27.92 14.78
N ASN A 400 -0.57 -29.11 14.33
CA ASN A 400 -1.28 -30.37 14.56
C ASN A 400 -1.51 -30.68 16.04
N ASP A 401 -0.65 -30.13 16.89
CA ASP A 401 -0.70 -30.31 18.32
C ASP A 401 -1.57 -29.25 19.00
N ASN A 402 -2.42 -28.53 18.26
CA ASN A 402 -3.34 -27.55 18.82
C ASN A 402 -2.62 -26.38 19.52
N THR A 403 -1.40 -26.04 19.10
CA THR A 403 -0.66 -24.86 19.57
C THR A 403 -0.53 -23.81 18.47
N PHE A 404 -0.47 -22.53 18.84
CA PHE A 404 -0.15 -21.48 17.88
C PHE A 404 1.31 -21.55 17.47
N ILE A 405 1.54 -21.42 16.17
CA ILE A 405 2.89 -21.34 15.62
C ILE A 405 3.32 -19.88 15.66
N LYS A 406 4.15 -19.54 16.64
CA LYS A 406 4.64 -18.16 16.86
C LYS A 406 6.04 -17.90 16.30
N THR A 407 6.78 -18.97 16.00
CA THR A 407 8.14 -18.88 15.49
C THR A 407 8.15 -19.06 13.98
N PRO A 408 8.93 -18.26 13.24
CA PRO A 408 9.02 -18.39 11.79
C PRO A 408 9.55 -19.78 11.39
N GLY A 409 8.94 -20.36 10.36
CA GLY A 409 9.23 -21.69 9.86
C GLY A 409 8.15 -22.20 8.90
N ASP A 410 8.50 -23.16 8.05
CA ASP A 410 7.57 -23.74 7.09
C ASP A 410 6.62 -24.72 7.79
N VAL A 411 5.31 -24.48 7.67
CA VAL A 411 4.27 -25.37 8.18
C VAL A 411 3.53 -25.96 6.99
N THR A 412 3.78 -27.25 6.74
CA THR A 412 3.02 -27.98 5.74
C THR A 412 1.64 -28.29 6.32
N ILE A 413 0.62 -27.51 5.94
CA ILE A 413 -0.80 -27.71 6.33
C ILE A 413 -1.33 -29.09 5.89
N GLY A 414 -0.69 -29.75 4.93
CA GLY A 414 -1.09 -31.06 4.40
C GLY A 414 -0.92 -32.27 5.35
N THR A 415 -0.26 -32.14 6.50
CA THR A 415 -0.21 -33.22 7.50
C THR A 415 -0.82 -32.85 8.85
N GLY A 416 -1.49 -31.68 8.98
CA GLY A 416 -2.38 -31.39 10.11
C GLY A 416 -2.42 -29.94 10.66
N GLY A 417 -1.75 -28.97 10.04
CA GLY A 417 -1.83 -27.56 10.45
C GLY A 417 -3.09 -26.90 9.90
N ASN A 418 -3.62 -25.87 10.57
CA ASN A 418 -4.81 -25.12 10.12
C ASN A 418 -4.52 -23.62 10.13
N LEU A 419 -4.96 -22.90 9.09
CA LEU A 419 -5.12 -21.45 9.15
C LEU A 419 -6.52 -21.15 9.69
N ILE A 420 -6.60 -20.46 10.82
CA ILE A 420 -7.87 -20.01 11.39
C ILE A 420 -7.99 -18.50 11.24
N THR A 421 -9.22 -18.01 11.09
CA THR A 421 -9.55 -16.58 11.16
C THR A 421 -10.46 -16.36 12.35
N CYS A 422 -10.15 -15.34 13.14
CA CYS A 422 -10.91 -14.95 14.31
C CYS A 422 -11.56 -13.58 14.08
N SER A 423 -12.85 -13.48 14.42
CA SER A 423 -13.61 -12.23 14.47
C SER A 423 -14.56 -12.30 15.68
N ASP A 424 -14.51 -11.30 16.55
CA ASP A 424 -15.46 -11.13 17.66
C ASP A 424 -15.58 -12.37 18.58
N ASN A 425 -14.44 -12.96 18.95
CA ASN A 425 -14.32 -14.22 19.70
C ASN A 425 -14.82 -15.48 18.97
N ASP A 426 -15.16 -15.37 17.70
CA ASP A 426 -15.48 -16.51 16.85
C ASP A 426 -14.33 -16.82 15.91
N CYS A 427 -13.81 -18.03 15.99
CA CYS A 427 -12.68 -18.45 15.19
C CYS A 427 -13.07 -19.63 14.31
N THR A 428 -12.88 -19.48 13.01
CA THR A 428 -13.25 -20.47 12.00
C THR A 428 -12.05 -20.88 11.16
N GLU A 429 -12.04 -22.15 10.75
CA GLU A 429 -11.00 -22.69 9.87
C GLU A 429 -11.16 -22.15 8.44
N LYS A 430 -10.10 -21.56 7.88
CA LYS A 430 -10.09 -21.13 6.48
C LYS A 430 -9.67 -22.31 5.62
N LYS A 431 -10.64 -22.99 5.00
CA LYS A 431 -10.37 -24.11 4.09
C LYS A 431 -9.69 -23.60 2.82
N THR A 432 -8.64 -24.32 2.41
CA THR A 432 -7.86 -24.03 1.19
C THR A 432 -7.39 -22.57 1.08
N PRO A 433 -6.66 -22.04 2.08
CA PRO A 433 -6.21 -20.66 2.05
C PRO A 433 -5.11 -20.50 0.99
N THR A 434 -5.21 -19.45 0.20
CA THR A 434 -4.20 -19.07 -0.81
C THR A 434 -4.01 -17.56 -0.74
N GLY A 435 -2.76 -17.09 -0.77
CA GLY A 435 -2.42 -15.67 -0.68
C GLY A 435 -1.75 -15.30 0.64
N TYR A 436 -1.81 -14.02 0.98
CA TYR A 436 -1.14 -13.44 2.15
C TYR A 436 -2.15 -13.16 3.28
N PHE A 437 -1.71 -13.23 4.53
CA PHE A 437 -2.51 -12.90 5.71
C PHE A 437 -1.63 -12.26 6.77
N VAL A 438 -2.23 -11.47 7.67
CA VAL A 438 -1.53 -10.91 8.83
C VAL A 438 -1.79 -11.80 10.04
N ASP A 439 -0.73 -12.29 10.66
CA ASP A 439 -0.84 -13.09 11.88
C ASP A 439 -1.29 -12.21 13.06
N GLY A 440 -2.43 -12.53 13.67
CA GLY A 440 -3.01 -11.77 14.76
C GLY A 440 -2.26 -11.92 16.10
N SER A 441 -1.17 -12.68 16.17
CA SER A 441 -0.38 -12.84 17.40
C SER A 441 0.95 -12.10 17.35
N THR A 442 1.60 -12.09 16.19
CA THR A 442 2.95 -11.56 15.97
C THR A 442 2.95 -10.35 15.02
N ASN A 443 1.83 -10.05 14.37
CA ASN A 443 1.76 -9.17 13.20
C ASN A 443 2.72 -9.62 12.08
N GLY A 444 3.11 -10.90 12.02
CA GLY A 444 3.91 -11.46 10.94
C GLY A 444 3.10 -11.63 9.65
N LEU A 445 3.79 -11.89 8.54
CA LEU A 445 3.17 -12.24 7.27
C LEU A 445 3.00 -13.75 7.19
N ILE A 446 1.76 -14.21 7.06
CA ILE A 446 1.45 -15.60 6.72
C ILE A 446 1.31 -15.69 5.20
N THR A 447 2.08 -16.57 4.56
CA THR A 447 1.96 -16.83 3.12
C THR A 447 1.45 -18.23 2.89
N CYS A 448 0.34 -18.37 2.19
CA CYS A 448 -0.27 -19.66 1.84
C CYS A 448 -0.23 -19.90 0.34
N THR A 449 0.29 -21.03 -0.09
CA THR A 449 0.41 -21.37 -1.52
C THR A 449 -0.64 -22.41 -1.94
N SER A 450 -1.17 -22.27 -3.16
CA SER A 450 -2.09 -23.24 -3.74
C SER A 450 -1.34 -24.51 -4.17
N GLY A 451 -1.72 -25.67 -3.66
CA GLY A 451 -1.14 -26.96 -4.06
C GLY A 451 -1.74 -28.16 -3.33
N ALA A 452 -1.32 -29.37 -3.70
CA ALA A 452 -1.69 -30.59 -2.98
C ALA A 452 -1.09 -30.55 -1.55
N GLY A 453 -1.84 -30.00 -0.60
CA GLY A 453 -1.43 -29.82 0.80
C GLY A 453 -1.36 -28.37 1.32
N ASN A 454 -1.72 -27.36 0.51
CA ASN A 454 -1.83 -25.93 0.87
C ASN A 454 -0.83 -25.43 1.93
N THR A 455 0.47 -25.37 1.66
CA THR A 455 1.43 -24.99 2.71
C THR A 455 1.29 -23.51 3.08
N CYS A 456 1.28 -23.21 4.38
CA CYS A 456 1.34 -21.84 4.89
C CYS A 456 2.59 -21.65 5.74
N THR A 457 3.25 -20.51 5.59
CA THR A 457 4.50 -20.20 6.29
C THR A 457 4.34 -18.87 7.02
N LEU A 458 4.87 -18.77 8.24
CA LEU A 458 4.90 -17.53 9.01
C LEU A 458 6.29 -16.89 8.86
N ALA A 459 6.33 -15.64 8.44
CA ALA A 459 7.52 -14.80 8.49
C ALA A 459 7.33 -13.66 9.50
N THR A 460 8.18 -13.59 10.52
CA THR A 460 8.21 -12.50 11.52
C THR A 460 9.44 -11.60 11.36
N SER A 461 10.35 -11.93 10.44
CA SER A 461 11.57 -11.18 10.15
C SER A 461 12.00 -11.43 8.71
N GLY A 462 12.67 -10.47 8.08
CA GLY A 462 13.08 -10.59 6.68
C GLY A 462 11.90 -10.54 5.71
N ILE A 463 10.77 -9.97 6.17
CA ILE A 463 9.62 -9.68 5.32
C ILE A 463 10.04 -8.57 4.36
N THR A 464 9.80 -8.74 3.06
CA THR A 464 10.05 -7.68 2.09
C THR A 464 9.15 -6.49 2.42
N THR A 465 9.75 -5.33 2.67
CA THR A 465 8.97 -4.12 2.99
C THR A 465 8.11 -3.72 1.79
N GLY A 466 6.86 -3.30 2.04
CA GLY A 466 5.92 -2.81 1.04
C GLY A 466 4.56 -3.49 1.16
N TYR A 467 3.86 -3.66 0.03
CA TYR A 467 2.43 -3.96 0.03
C TYR A 467 2.12 -5.37 -0.52
N TYR A 468 1.06 -5.97 0.02
CA TYR A 468 0.53 -7.27 -0.37
C TYR A 468 -1.01 -7.19 -0.44
N VAL A 469 -1.64 -8.14 -1.13
CA VAL A 469 -3.10 -8.32 -1.10
C VAL A 469 -3.41 -9.58 -0.32
N ASN A 470 -4.27 -9.46 0.69
CA ASN A 470 -4.72 -10.64 1.41
C ASN A 470 -5.79 -11.41 0.61
N ALA A 471 -6.08 -12.65 1.01
CA ALA A 471 -7.06 -13.48 0.30
C ALA A 471 -8.50 -12.93 0.32
N ASP A 472 -8.78 -11.93 1.16
CA ASP A 472 -10.08 -11.27 1.28
C ASP A 472 -10.12 -9.95 0.48
N GLY A 473 -9.10 -9.68 -0.34
CA GLY A 473 -9.04 -8.49 -1.18
C GLY A 473 -8.66 -7.21 -0.44
N LYS A 474 -8.15 -7.29 0.79
CA LYS A 474 -7.68 -6.11 1.54
C LYS A 474 -6.18 -5.90 1.34
N LEU A 475 -5.76 -4.64 1.42
CA LEU A 475 -4.36 -4.26 1.33
C LEU A 475 -3.64 -4.53 2.67
N VAL A 476 -2.47 -5.13 2.56
CA VAL A 476 -1.57 -5.40 3.70
C VAL A 476 -0.29 -4.59 3.48
N SER A 477 0.09 -3.81 4.48
CA SER A 477 1.35 -3.06 4.49
C SER A 477 2.32 -3.72 5.46
N CYS A 478 3.52 -4.04 5.00
CA CYS A 478 4.56 -4.67 5.79
C CYS A 478 5.82 -3.82 5.88
N SER A 479 6.38 -3.77 7.08
CA SER A 479 7.77 -3.41 7.36
C SER A 479 8.65 -4.66 7.40
N SER A 480 9.94 -4.53 7.71
CA SER A 480 10.86 -5.68 7.82
C SER A 480 10.47 -6.70 8.90
N ASN A 481 9.65 -6.30 9.89
CA ASN A 481 9.36 -7.08 11.10
C ASN A 481 7.87 -7.18 11.44
N SER A 482 6.99 -6.44 10.75
CA SER A 482 5.57 -6.41 11.08
C SER A 482 4.72 -6.06 9.87
N CYS A 483 3.49 -6.53 9.85
CA CYS A 483 2.48 -6.30 8.84
C CYS A 483 1.18 -5.85 9.50
N SER A 484 0.41 -5.04 8.79
CA SER A 484 -0.94 -4.65 9.21
C SER A 484 -1.86 -4.58 8.00
N ILE A 485 -3.15 -4.85 8.21
CA ILE A 485 -4.19 -4.55 7.22
C ILE A 485 -4.38 -3.03 7.24
N VAL A 486 -4.29 -2.40 6.08
CA VAL A 486 -4.48 -0.95 5.92
C VAL A 486 -5.66 -0.70 4.99
N ASN A 487 -6.38 0.39 5.23
CA ASN A 487 -7.44 0.80 4.32
C ASN A 487 -6.80 1.33 3.04
N ALA A 488 -7.02 0.64 1.92
CA ALA A 488 -6.56 1.12 0.63
C ALA A 488 -7.29 2.40 0.22
N VAL A 489 -6.61 3.27 -0.51
CA VAL A 489 -7.28 4.37 -1.20
C VAL A 489 -8.03 3.79 -2.40
N SER A 490 -9.26 4.23 -2.62
CA SER A 490 -10.02 3.79 -3.79
C SER A 490 -9.40 4.35 -5.07
N ASN A 491 -9.36 3.53 -6.13
CA ASN A 491 -8.81 3.87 -7.44
C ASN A 491 -7.30 4.16 -7.40
N SER A 492 -6.52 3.35 -6.66
CA SER A 492 -5.07 3.50 -6.56
C SER A 492 -4.30 2.20 -6.83
N PHE A 493 -3.01 2.34 -7.08
CA PHE A 493 -2.07 1.25 -7.31
C PHE A 493 -0.95 1.22 -6.26
N TYR A 494 -0.45 0.01 -5.99
CA TYR A 494 0.67 -0.27 -5.09
C TYR A 494 1.63 -1.28 -5.74
N ILE A 495 2.93 -1.18 -5.42
CA ILE A 495 3.92 -2.19 -5.86
C ILE A 495 3.74 -3.44 -4.99
N ASN A 496 3.59 -4.60 -5.62
CA ASN A 496 3.41 -5.86 -4.90
C ASN A 496 4.77 -6.40 -4.41
N SER A 497 5.00 -6.36 -3.10
CA SER A 497 6.22 -6.90 -2.49
C SER A 497 6.26 -8.44 -2.47
N GLY A 498 5.14 -9.11 -2.73
CA GLY A 498 5.07 -10.56 -2.89
C GLY A 498 5.47 -11.05 -4.29
N ASP A 499 5.34 -10.19 -5.31
CA ASP A 499 5.70 -10.46 -6.69
C ASP A 499 5.99 -9.14 -7.42
N ALA A 500 7.27 -8.81 -7.58
CA ALA A 500 7.70 -7.56 -8.20
C ALA A 500 7.31 -7.43 -9.69
N THR A 501 6.78 -8.50 -10.31
CA THR A 501 6.26 -8.47 -11.68
C THR A 501 4.79 -8.08 -11.77
N LYS A 502 4.16 -7.78 -10.62
CA LYS A 502 2.74 -7.43 -10.52
C LYS A 502 2.51 -6.15 -9.73
N LEU A 503 1.39 -5.50 -10.00
CA LEU A 503 0.88 -4.40 -9.20
C LEU A 503 -0.36 -4.84 -8.42
N ILE A 504 -0.66 -4.11 -7.36
CA ILE A 504 -1.90 -4.21 -6.62
C ILE A 504 -2.78 -3.06 -7.06
N SER A 505 -3.98 -3.36 -7.54
CA SER A 505 -5.00 -2.40 -7.97
C SER A 505 -6.14 -2.43 -6.96
N CYS A 506 -6.50 -1.29 -6.37
CA CYS A 506 -7.58 -1.20 -5.40
C CYS A 506 -8.69 -0.28 -5.91
N ASP A 507 -9.83 -0.85 -6.27
CA ASP A 507 -11.01 -0.08 -6.70
C ASP A 507 -11.78 0.50 -5.50
N ALA A 508 -11.71 -0.18 -4.35
CA ALA A 508 -12.29 0.24 -3.07
C ALA A 508 -11.38 -0.18 -1.90
N PRO A 509 -11.57 0.34 -0.66
CA PRO A 509 -10.67 0.07 0.46
C PRO A 509 -10.54 -1.41 0.84
N ASP A 510 -11.60 -2.19 0.60
CA ASP A 510 -11.67 -3.64 0.86
C ASP A 510 -11.73 -4.46 -0.45
N HIS A 511 -11.39 -3.87 -1.60
CA HIS A 511 -11.40 -4.54 -2.90
C HIS A 511 -10.14 -4.21 -3.71
N CYS A 512 -9.10 -4.96 -3.41
CA CYS A 512 -7.81 -4.95 -4.06
C CYS A 512 -7.57 -6.28 -4.79
N ILE A 513 -7.01 -6.20 -5.98
CA ILE A 513 -6.63 -7.33 -6.82
C ILE A 513 -5.18 -7.19 -7.26
N VAL A 514 -4.57 -8.30 -7.69
CA VAL A 514 -3.22 -8.30 -8.26
C VAL A 514 -3.34 -8.30 -9.78
N GLU A 515 -2.75 -7.31 -10.44
CA GLU A 515 -2.74 -7.13 -11.91
C GLU A 515 -1.32 -7.31 -12.47
N GLU A 516 -1.22 -7.78 -13.72
CA GLU A 516 0.05 -7.81 -14.47
C GLU A 516 0.52 -6.38 -14.78
N ILE A 517 1.83 -6.14 -14.73
CA ILE A 517 2.41 -4.83 -15.07
C ILE A 517 2.26 -4.57 -16.57
N ALA A 518 1.58 -3.47 -16.92
CA ALA A 518 1.74 -2.83 -18.23
C ALA A 518 2.78 -1.69 -18.15
N LEU A 519 3.46 -1.41 -19.25
CA LEU A 519 4.41 -0.30 -19.34
C LEU A 519 3.64 1.02 -19.19
N GLY A 520 4.02 1.88 -18.22
CA GLY A 520 3.29 3.12 -17.99
C GLY A 520 3.38 3.71 -16.59
N LEU A 521 2.43 4.59 -16.30
CA LEU A 521 2.30 5.36 -15.07
C LEU A 521 1.01 4.99 -14.35
N TYR A 522 1.09 4.83 -13.03
CA TYR A 522 -0.04 4.44 -12.19
C TYR A 522 -0.18 5.39 -11.02
N LYS A 523 -1.42 5.77 -10.71
CA LYS A 523 -1.74 6.68 -9.62
C LYS A 523 -1.62 5.95 -8.28
N THR A 524 -0.85 6.50 -7.33
CA THR A 524 -0.79 5.98 -5.95
C THR A 524 -1.75 6.73 -5.03
N GLU A 525 -1.73 6.36 -3.74
CA GLU A 525 -2.41 7.08 -2.68
C GLU A 525 -1.95 8.53 -2.52
N THR A 526 -2.92 9.39 -2.19
CA THR A 526 -2.73 10.82 -1.95
C THR A 526 -1.80 11.11 -0.76
N PRO A 527 -1.05 12.23 -0.74
CA PRO A 527 -1.18 13.37 -1.66
C PRO A 527 -0.72 13.01 -3.07
N GLU A 528 -1.26 13.68 -4.09
CA GLU A 528 -1.00 13.48 -5.54
C GLU A 528 0.48 13.70 -5.94
N THR A 529 1.39 13.57 -4.99
CA THR A 529 2.82 13.77 -5.13
C THR A 529 3.56 12.50 -5.46
N THR A 530 2.95 11.31 -5.41
CA THR A 530 3.63 10.06 -5.77
C THR A 530 2.85 9.32 -6.86
N ILE A 531 3.58 8.66 -7.75
CA ILE A 531 3.05 7.77 -8.80
C ILE A 531 3.96 6.55 -8.89
N ILE A 532 3.46 5.44 -9.42
CA ILE A 532 4.31 4.30 -9.80
C ILE A 532 4.63 4.42 -11.28
N LYS A 533 5.90 4.35 -11.60
CA LYS A 533 6.44 4.39 -12.96
C LYS A 533 7.00 3.02 -13.28
N CYS A 534 6.50 2.39 -14.34
CA CYS A 534 6.98 1.10 -14.82
C CYS A 534 7.60 1.29 -16.21
N GLU A 535 8.90 0.99 -16.34
CA GLU A 535 9.68 1.10 -17.59
C GLU A 535 9.85 -0.25 -18.30
N SER A 536 9.43 -1.33 -17.64
CA SER A 536 9.30 -2.68 -18.20
C SER A 536 8.17 -3.43 -17.50
N THR A 537 7.89 -4.66 -17.93
CA THR A 537 6.90 -5.55 -17.27
C THR A 537 7.41 -6.15 -15.96
N THR A 538 8.63 -5.81 -15.53
CA THR A 538 9.26 -6.37 -14.32
C THR A 538 9.89 -5.30 -13.43
N GLU A 539 9.93 -4.05 -13.87
CA GLU A 539 10.60 -2.95 -13.17
C GLU A 539 9.64 -1.77 -13.02
N CYS A 540 9.17 -1.58 -11.78
CA CYS A 540 8.37 -0.44 -11.36
C CYS A 540 9.04 0.26 -10.17
N GLU A 541 8.97 1.59 -10.14
CA GLU A 541 9.48 2.42 -9.05
C GLU A 541 8.44 3.47 -8.62
N SER A 542 8.42 3.79 -7.33
CA SER A 542 7.63 4.92 -6.82
C SER A 542 8.40 6.22 -7.05
N VAL A 543 7.79 7.17 -7.77
CA VAL A 543 8.39 8.46 -8.12
C VAL A 543 7.61 9.59 -7.46
N THR A 544 8.31 10.46 -6.73
CA THR A 544 7.70 11.67 -6.14
C THR A 544 7.72 12.84 -7.14
N ILE A 545 6.54 13.32 -7.54
CA ILE A 545 6.29 14.43 -8.47
C ILE A 545 6.96 15.73 -8.02
N THR A 546 7.14 15.99 -6.72
CA THR A 546 7.83 17.21 -6.25
C THR A 546 9.30 17.30 -6.66
N ASN A 547 9.91 16.17 -7.06
CA ASN A 547 11.28 16.13 -7.59
C ASN A 547 11.33 16.33 -9.11
N LEU A 548 10.19 16.42 -9.78
CA LEU A 548 10.12 16.83 -11.18
C LEU A 548 10.29 18.35 -11.21
N SER A 549 11.49 18.80 -11.61
CA SER A 549 11.76 20.19 -11.98
C SER A 549 10.62 20.70 -12.88
N ALA A 550 10.29 22.00 -12.81
CA ALA A 550 9.19 22.65 -13.56
C ALA A 550 9.40 22.63 -15.10
N VAL A 551 9.51 21.45 -15.67
CA VAL A 551 9.76 21.16 -17.06
C VAL A 551 8.41 21.24 -17.76
N ALA A 552 8.23 22.28 -18.57
CA ALA A 552 7.04 22.42 -19.39
C ALA A 552 7.04 21.40 -20.53
N CYS A 553 5.86 20.95 -20.96
CA CYS A 553 5.69 20.18 -22.21
C CYS A 553 5.80 21.13 -23.41
N SER A 554 6.98 21.74 -23.62
CA SER A 554 7.20 22.74 -24.66
C SER A 554 8.55 22.58 -25.36
N SER A 555 9.23 21.45 -25.14
CA SER A 555 10.42 21.09 -25.90
C SER A 555 10.33 19.63 -26.32
N GLY A 556 10.71 19.30 -27.55
CA GLY A 556 10.63 17.94 -28.10
C GLY A 556 11.36 16.89 -27.24
N ASN A 557 12.33 17.32 -26.43
CA ASN A 557 13.07 16.48 -25.50
C ASN A 557 12.25 16.02 -24.28
N ASN A 558 11.06 16.59 -24.06
CA ASN A 558 10.17 16.25 -22.96
C ASN A 558 9.07 15.26 -23.37
N THR A 559 8.93 14.98 -24.66
CA THR A 559 7.97 13.98 -25.15
C THR A 559 8.19 12.63 -24.45
N GLY A 560 7.12 12.00 -24.00
CA GLY A 560 7.16 10.74 -23.26
C GLY A 560 7.66 10.86 -21.81
N LYS A 561 7.95 12.07 -21.30
CA LYS A 561 8.34 12.29 -19.90
C LYS A 561 7.19 12.84 -19.08
N LEU A 562 7.31 12.68 -17.77
CA LEU A 562 6.47 13.38 -16.80
C LEU A 562 6.88 14.85 -16.73
N VAL A 563 5.89 15.74 -16.77
CA VAL A 563 6.07 17.19 -16.58
C VAL A 563 5.51 17.63 -15.23
N ALA A 564 5.67 18.91 -14.90
CA ALA A 564 5.05 19.50 -13.72
C ALA A 564 3.55 19.13 -13.65
N ASP A 565 3.05 18.87 -12.44
CA ASP A 565 1.71 18.32 -12.15
C ASP A 565 1.51 16.81 -12.41
N GLY A 566 2.59 16.05 -12.68
CA GLY A 566 2.48 14.59 -12.86
C GLY A 566 1.78 14.17 -14.16
N LYS A 567 1.74 15.05 -15.16
CA LYS A 567 1.15 14.77 -16.48
C LYS A 567 2.20 14.16 -17.40
N LEU A 568 1.79 13.27 -18.31
CA LEU A 568 2.62 12.77 -19.39
C LEU A 568 2.63 13.77 -20.54
N CYS A 569 3.80 14.22 -20.98
CA CYS A 569 3.96 15.04 -22.18
C CYS A 569 3.85 14.16 -23.43
N LEU A 570 2.79 14.34 -24.22
CA LEU A 570 2.49 13.53 -25.39
C LEU A 570 3.23 14.01 -26.65
N ASP A 571 3.43 15.32 -26.77
CA ASP A 571 4.19 15.98 -27.83
C ASP A 571 4.82 17.27 -27.31
N GLY A 572 6.13 17.39 -27.45
CA GLY A 572 6.94 18.51 -26.97
C GLY A 572 7.09 19.69 -27.93
N THR A 573 6.28 19.80 -28.99
CA THR A 573 6.28 20.99 -29.88
C THR A 573 5.82 22.27 -29.17
N ASP A 574 6.00 23.45 -29.79
CA ASP A 574 5.58 24.74 -29.21
C ASP A 574 4.07 24.74 -28.88
N GLY A 575 3.73 24.81 -27.59
CA GLY A 575 2.37 24.64 -27.09
C GLY A 575 1.99 23.19 -26.71
N GLY A 576 2.99 22.33 -26.52
CA GLY A 576 2.88 20.88 -26.38
C GLY A 576 1.79 20.37 -25.44
N ILE A 577 1.32 19.17 -25.76
CA ILE A 577 0.12 18.58 -25.19
C ILE A 577 0.54 17.63 -24.07
N ALA A 578 0.10 17.90 -22.85
CA ALA A 578 0.27 17.00 -21.71
C ALA A 578 -1.07 16.48 -21.21
N LYS A 579 -1.10 15.21 -20.80
CA LYS A 579 -2.28 14.55 -20.22
C LYS A 579 -1.94 13.93 -18.88
N GLY A 580 -2.72 14.26 -17.86
CA GLY A 580 -2.65 13.63 -16.54
C GLY A 580 -3.65 12.50 -16.41
N PHE A 581 -3.72 11.95 -15.20
CA PHE A 581 -4.82 11.07 -14.80
C PHE A 581 -6.13 11.87 -14.83
N GLY A 582 -7.10 11.41 -15.61
CA GLY A 582 -8.38 12.10 -15.75
C GLY A 582 -8.96 11.99 -17.16
N GLY A 583 -10.11 11.33 -17.25
CA GLY A 583 -10.73 10.95 -18.52
C GLY A 583 -10.40 9.51 -18.92
N SER A 584 -11.15 8.98 -19.87
CA SER A 584 -10.93 7.65 -20.45
C SER A 584 -10.80 7.80 -21.96
N GLY A 585 -9.71 7.31 -22.55
CA GLY A 585 -9.50 7.37 -23.99
C GLY A 585 -8.13 6.87 -24.42
N LYS A 586 -7.82 7.06 -25.69
CA LYS A 586 -6.54 6.71 -26.30
C LYS A 586 -5.86 7.96 -26.85
N TRP A 587 -4.56 8.07 -26.66
CA TRP A 587 -3.77 9.20 -27.18
C TRP A 587 -2.47 8.73 -27.82
N VAL A 588 -1.96 9.52 -28.75
CA VAL A 588 -0.62 9.31 -29.31
C VAL A 588 0.42 9.96 -28.42
N VAL A 589 1.49 9.22 -28.11
CA VAL A 589 2.71 9.75 -27.50
C VAL A 589 3.86 9.59 -28.51
N GLY A 590 4.60 10.66 -28.76
CA GLY A 590 5.78 10.60 -29.60
C GLY A 590 6.97 9.95 -28.91
N TYR A 591 8.02 9.66 -29.69
CA TYR A 591 9.33 9.35 -29.13
C TYR A 591 9.94 10.58 -28.46
N GLY A 592 10.48 10.39 -27.26
CA GLY A 592 11.43 11.32 -26.66
C GLY A 592 12.53 10.55 -25.95
N GLU A 593 13.77 11.01 -26.13
CA GLU A 593 14.93 10.38 -25.50
C GLU A 593 14.81 10.43 -23.97
N GLY A 594 14.88 9.26 -23.33
CA GLY A 594 14.65 9.11 -21.88
C GLY A 594 13.19 9.31 -21.45
N GLY A 595 12.24 9.24 -22.38
CA GLY A 595 10.82 9.09 -22.04
C GLY A 595 10.54 7.71 -21.43
N ILE A 596 9.45 7.60 -20.65
CA ILE A 596 9.08 6.34 -19.97
C ILE A 596 8.86 5.18 -20.96
N PHE A 597 8.43 5.49 -22.17
CA PHE A 597 8.20 4.52 -23.24
C PHE A 597 9.40 4.40 -24.20
N GLY A 598 10.53 5.07 -23.94
CA GLY A 598 11.67 5.15 -24.85
C GLY A 598 12.38 3.80 -25.08
N SER A 599 12.15 2.81 -24.20
CA SER A 599 12.61 1.43 -24.40
C SER A 599 11.82 0.67 -25.47
N LYS A 600 10.60 1.13 -25.79
CA LYS A 600 9.69 0.50 -26.77
C LYS A 600 9.47 1.35 -28.01
N ILE A 601 9.31 2.66 -27.84
CA ILE A 601 9.13 3.61 -28.94
C ILE A 601 10.53 4.03 -29.41
N SER A 602 10.83 3.86 -30.70
CA SER A 602 12.07 4.32 -31.32
C SER A 602 11.91 5.70 -31.95
N SER A 603 13.03 6.39 -32.23
CA SER A 603 13.01 7.64 -32.98
C SER A 603 12.30 7.47 -34.33
N GLY A 604 11.36 8.36 -34.64
CA GLY A 604 10.49 8.25 -35.81
C GLY A 604 9.32 7.28 -35.63
N SER A 605 9.01 6.82 -34.42
CA SER A 605 7.81 6.05 -34.11
C SER A 605 6.94 6.78 -33.10
N TYR A 606 5.70 6.32 -32.96
CA TYR A 606 4.74 6.78 -31.96
C TYR A 606 4.23 5.60 -31.15
N GLY A 607 3.76 5.84 -29.94
CA GLY A 607 3.02 4.88 -29.14
C GLY A 607 1.57 5.31 -28.98
N ILE A 608 0.65 4.36 -28.84
CA ILE A 608 -0.71 4.67 -28.37
C ILE A 608 -0.76 4.40 -26.87
N VAL A 609 -1.15 5.38 -26.07
CA VAL A 609 -1.38 5.22 -24.64
C VAL A 609 -2.87 5.22 -24.31
N ASP A 610 -3.29 4.26 -23.49
CA ASP A 610 -4.59 4.25 -22.84
C ASP A 610 -4.48 5.06 -21.54
N ILE A 611 -5.27 6.13 -21.44
CA ILE A 611 -5.35 6.95 -20.22
C ILE A 611 -6.71 6.72 -19.57
N SER A 612 -6.69 6.46 -18.27
CA SER A 612 -7.85 6.39 -17.39
C SER A 612 -7.71 7.39 -16.24
N ASN A 613 -8.64 7.35 -15.29
CA ASN A 613 -8.53 8.10 -14.04
C ASN A 613 -7.41 7.60 -13.11
N THR A 614 -6.84 6.41 -13.38
CA THR A 614 -5.92 5.73 -12.47
C THR A 614 -4.62 5.27 -13.10
N LYS A 615 -4.55 5.13 -14.44
CA LYS A 615 -3.34 4.72 -15.15
C LYS A 615 -3.19 5.38 -16.51
N ILE A 616 -1.94 5.53 -16.96
CA ILE A 616 -1.52 5.94 -18.31
C ILE A 616 -0.56 4.85 -18.80
N VAL A 617 -1.04 3.93 -19.64
CA VAL A 617 -0.27 2.74 -20.05
C VAL A 617 -0.18 2.64 -21.57
N LEU A 618 0.90 2.05 -22.08
CA LEU A 618 1.03 1.77 -23.51
C LEU A 618 -0.03 0.72 -23.90
N SER A 619 -0.90 1.08 -24.84
CA SER A 619 -2.02 0.26 -25.32
C SER A 619 -1.49 -0.86 -26.20
N VAL A 620 -1.48 -2.08 -25.67
CA VAL A 620 -1.27 -3.29 -26.48
C VAL A 620 -2.56 -3.55 -27.26
N THR A 621 -2.59 -3.16 -28.53
CA THR A 621 -3.80 -3.25 -29.37
C THR A 621 -4.02 -4.69 -29.83
N GLU A 622 -5.23 -5.23 -29.60
CA GLU A 622 -5.64 -6.49 -30.22
C GLU A 622 -5.60 -6.35 -31.76
N THR A 623 -4.89 -7.26 -32.40
CA THR A 623 -4.23 -7.14 -33.71
C THR A 623 -5.14 -7.17 -34.94
N THR A 624 -6.42 -6.80 -34.79
CA THR A 624 -7.41 -6.97 -35.87
C THR A 624 -7.78 -5.68 -36.60
N GLU A 625 -7.38 -4.50 -36.10
CA GLU A 625 -7.72 -3.20 -36.72
C GLU A 625 -6.53 -2.58 -37.46
N ASN A 626 -6.73 -2.25 -38.74
CA ASN A 626 -5.64 -1.82 -39.64
C ASN A 626 -5.25 -0.33 -39.50
N TYR A 627 -6.09 0.54 -38.93
CA TYR A 627 -5.83 1.99 -38.86
C TYR A 627 -6.52 2.70 -37.70
N TYR A 628 -5.86 3.75 -37.21
CA TYR A 628 -6.38 4.68 -36.21
C TYR A 628 -6.47 6.11 -36.78
N CYS A 629 -7.45 6.90 -36.33
CA CYS A 629 -7.52 8.33 -36.67
C CYS A 629 -7.10 9.18 -35.46
N LYS A 630 -6.01 9.93 -35.62
CA LYS A 630 -5.46 10.87 -34.65
C LYS A 630 -6.05 12.25 -34.87
N ASN A 631 -6.60 12.89 -33.85
CA ASN A 631 -6.88 14.33 -33.90
C ASN A 631 -5.57 15.11 -33.79
N ASP A 632 -5.23 15.93 -34.78
CA ASP A 632 -3.93 16.60 -34.84
C ASP A 632 -3.76 17.71 -33.78
N SER A 633 -4.86 18.19 -33.20
CA SER A 633 -4.85 19.23 -32.16
C SER A 633 -4.88 18.70 -30.73
N THR A 634 -5.43 17.50 -30.51
CA THR A 634 -5.56 16.91 -29.16
C THR A 634 -4.76 15.62 -28.98
N LEU A 635 -4.23 15.06 -30.07
CA LEU A 635 -3.58 13.75 -30.15
C LEU A 635 -4.46 12.57 -29.73
N GLU A 636 -5.76 12.80 -29.56
CA GLU A 636 -6.72 11.76 -29.22
C GLU A 636 -6.93 10.82 -30.40
N VAL A 637 -7.04 9.53 -30.10
CA VAL A 637 -7.16 8.45 -31.08
C VAL A 637 -8.57 7.88 -31.05
N THR A 638 -9.17 7.72 -32.23
CA THR A 638 -10.47 7.06 -32.41
C THR A 638 -10.36 5.91 -33.41
N ASN A 639 -11.10 4.82 -33.17
CA ASN A 639 -11.19 3.69 -34.10
C ASN A 639 -12.16 4.06 -35.23
N ASN A 640 -11.70 4.09 -36.49
CA ASN A 640 -12.62 4.28 -37.63
C ASN A 640 -12.07 3.79 -38.99
N PRO A 641 -12.62 2.71 -39.58
CA PRO A 641 -11.96 1.97 -40.67
C PRO A 641 -12.22 2.46 -42.11
N SER A 642 -12.92 3.57 -42.36
CA SER A 642 -13.23 3.99 -43.75
C SER A 642 -12.47 5.21 -44.28
N SER A 643 -12.15 6.20 -43.43
CA SER A 643 -11.32 7.37 -43.77
C SER A 643 -11.27 8.35 -42.60
N CYS A 644 -10.10 8.91 -42.27
CA CYS A 644 -10.00 10.03 -41.32
C CYS A 644 -10.49 11.34 -41.99
N THR A 645 -11.38 12.09 -41.35
CA THR A 645 -11.97 13.32 -41.92
C THR A 645 -11.73 14.53 -41.02
N GLY A 646 -11.27 15.65 -41.61
CA GLY A 646 -11.32 16.98 -41.00
C GLY A 646 -10.48 17.20 -39.74
N GLY A 647 -9.20 17.55 -39.90
CA GLY A 647 -8.30 17.85 -38.76
C GLY A 647 -7.78 16.60 -38.03
N THR A 648 -7.93 15.43 -38.66
CA THR A 648 -7.42 14.15 -38.17
C THR A 648 -6.47 13.52 -39.18
N SER A 649 -5.35 12.98 -38.71
CA SER A 649 -4.39 12.21 -39.51
C SER A 649 -4.52 10.70 -39.25
N ALA A 650 -4.35 9.89 -40.29
CA ALA A 650 -4.31 8.43 -40.14
C ALA A 650 -2.97 8.01 -39.52
N ILE A 651 -3.02 7.12 -38.53
CA ILE A 651 -1.84 6.43 -38.00
C ILE A 651 -1.85 5.02 -38.60
N PRO A 652 -0.90 4.69 -39.48
CA PRO A 652 -0.78 3.33 -40.00
C PRO A 652 -0.27 2.39 -38.91
N VAL A 653 -0.88 1.20 -38.86
CA VAL A 653 -0.38 -0.06 -38.28
C VAL A 653 0.52 0.08 -37.04
N CYS A 654 -0.06 -0.15 -35.87
CA CYS A 654 0.70 -0.36 -34.64
C CYS A 654 0.97 -1.86 -34.46
N ASN A 655 2.16 -2.21 -33.98
CA ASN A 655 2.47 -3.59 -33.62
C ASN A 655 1.73 -3.99 -32.33
N ASN A 656 1.85 -5.27 -31.94
CA ASN A 656 1.22 -5.80 -30.73
C ASN A 656 1.68 -5.08 -29.45
N ASP A 657 2.83 -4.41 -29.49
CA ASP A 657 3.39 -3.64 -28.37
C ASP A 657 2.87 -2.20 -28.32
N GLY A 658 1.91 -1.82 -29.18
CA GLY A 658 1.34 -0.48 -29.22
C GLY A 658 2.24 0.59 -29.87
N VAL A 659 3.31 0.16 -30.54
CA VAL A 659 4.26 1.03 -31.25
C VAL A 659 3.89 1.09 -32.72
N CYS A 660 3.61 2.28 -33.22
CA CYS A 660 3.27 2.58 -34.60
C CYS A 660 4.47 3.23 -35.27
N SER A 661 4.97 2.64 -36.36
CA SER A 661 6.04 3.25 -37.12
C SER A 661 5.49 4.45 -37.92
N SER A 662 6.21 5.58 -37.93
CA SER A 662 5.91 6.65 -38.90
C SER A 662 6.36 6.29 -40.32
N SER A 663 6.92 5.08 -40.49
CA SER A 663 7.35 4.62 -41.79
C SER A 663 6.14 4.65 -42.72
N THR A 664 6.29 5.42 -43.78
CA THR A 664 5.74 5.13 -45.10
C THR A 664 6.21 3.75 -45.60
N GLU A 665 6.19 2.72 -44.76
CA GLU A 665 6.25 1.33 -45.18
C GLU A 665 4.87 0.98 -45.72
N CYS A 666 4.70 1.43 -46.96
CA CYS A 666 4.07 0.68 -48.02
C CYS A 666 3.24 -0.50 -47.58
N ASP A 667 1.96 -0.23 -47.33
CA ASP A 667 0.95 -1.23 -47.15
C ASP A 667 0.87 -2.11 -48.43
N LEU A 668 1.48 -3.30 -48.33
CA LEU A 668 1.59 -4.30 -49.38
C LEU A 668 0.24 -4.92 -49.75
N VAL A 669 -0.86 -4.57 -49.06
CA VAL A 669 -2.19 -5.07 -49.40
C VAL A 669 -2.60 -4.58 -50.80
N ASN A 670 -2.23 -3.35 -51.20
CA ASN A 670 -2.72 -2.72 -52.43
C ASN A 670 -1.68 -2.29 -53.49
N PHE A 671 -0.38 -2.64 -53.38
CA PHE A 671 0.68 -2.20 -54.31
C PHE A 671 0.51 -0.71 -54.71
N SER A 672 0.54 0.18 -53.71
CA SER A 672 0.49 1.63 -53.95
C SER A 672 1.64 2.05 -54.88
N PRO A 673 1.43 2.93 -55.89
CA PRO A 673 2.47 3.34 -56.85
C PRO A 673 3.72 3.97 -56.24
N ALA A 674 3.65 4.45 -54.99
CA ALA A 674 4.78 4.99 -54.25
C ALA A 674 5.72 3.93 -53.66
N CYS A 675 5.41 2.64 -53.84
CA CYS A 675 6.00 1.52 -53.11
C CYS A 675 6.66 0.46 -53.98
N ILE A 676 6.84 0.76 -55.27
CA ILE A 676 7.49 -0.16 -56.19
C ILE A 676 8.97 0.21 -56.21
N ASP A 677 9.76 -0.43 -55.36
CA ASP A 677 11.19 -0.54 -55.60
C ASP A 677 11.38 -1.40 -56.85
N ASN A 678 12.17 -0.91 -57.80
CA ASN A 678 12.53 -1.64 -59.01
C ASN A 678 13.28 -2.92 -58.61
N GLY A 679 12.63 -4.07 -58.71
CA GLY A 679 13.20 -5.34 -58.23
C GLY A 679 12.19 -6.29 -57.59
N TYR A 680 12.71 -7.13 -56.70
CA TYR A 680 11.99 -8.22 -56.03
C TYR A 680 11.31 -7.76 -54.73
N ASN A 681 10.07 -8.19 -54.50
CA ASN A 681 9.28 -7.80 -53.32
C ASN A 681 8.56 -9.03 -52.75
N LEU A 682 8.51 -9.16 -51.43
CA LEU A 682 7.83 -10.27 -50.75
C LEU A 682 6.38 -9.91 -50.41
N LYS A 683 5.41 -10.71 -50.87
CA LYS A 683 3.98 -10.56 -50.52
C LYS A 683 3.35 -11.93 -50.31
N SER A 684 2.72 -12.14 -49.15
CA SER A 684 2.04 -13.41 -48.80
C SER A 684 2.94 -14.63 -49.01
N ASN A 685 4.19 -14.54 -48.54
CA ASN A 685 5.23 -15.56 -48.71
C ASN A 685 5.56 -15.91 -50.17
N LYS A 686 5.34 -14.99 -51.11
CA LYS A 686 5.74 -15.13 -52.51
C LYS A 686 6.60 -13.95 -52.93
N VAL A 687 7.60 -14.19 -53.78
CA VAL A 687 8.43 -13.13 -54.34
C VAL A 687 7.85 -12.69 -55.68
N TYR A 688 7.64 -11.39 -55.82
CA TYR A 688 7.19 -10.74 -57.04
C TYR A 688 8.31 -9.86 -57.61
N TYR A 689 8.51 -9.90 -58.92
CA TYR A 689 9.39 -8.95 -59.61
C TYR A 689 8.56 -7.80 -60.18
N CYS A 690 8.93 -6.56 -59.86
CA CYS A 690 8.25 -5.35 -60.31
C CYS A 690 9.20 -4.51 -61.18
N ASP A 691 8.80 -4.25 -62.42
CA ASP A 691 9.58 -3.48 -63.41
C ASP A 691 9.27 -1.97 -63.34
N SER A 692 10.34 -1.18 -63.32
CA SER A 692 10.37 0.28 -63.27
C SER A 692 9.68 1.00 -64.42
N GLU A 693 9.70 0.42 -65.63
CA GLU A 693 9.28 1.13 -66.84
C GLU A 693 7.76 1.15 -67.04
N ARG A 694 6.98 0.58 -66.11
CA ARG A 694 5.53 0.40 -66.28
C ARG A 694 4.74 0.65 -64.98
N ALA A 695 4.83 1.87 -64.46
CA ALA A 695 4.16 2.35 -63.24
C ALA A 695 2.61 2.49 -63.34
N THR A 696 1.91 1.44 -63.80
CA THR A 696 0.44 1.36 -63.73
C THR A 696 0.02 -0.01 -63.19
N GLY A 697 -0.27 -0.07 -61.89
CA GLY A 697 -1.19 -0.98 -61.15
C GLY A 697 -1.04 -2.50 -61.23
N ASP A 698 -0.74 -3.09 -62.39
CA ASP A 698 -1.02 -4.51 -62.68
C ASP A 698 0.23 -5.36 -63.01
N LYS A 699 1.45 -4.93 -62.67
CA LYS A 699 2.67 -5.48 -63.32
C LYS A 699 3.80 -5.97 -62.42
N CYS A 700 3.51 -6.34 -61.17
CA CYS A 700 4.39 -7.21 -60.41
C CYS A 700 4.09 -8.69 -60.78
N GLN A 701 5.09 -9.44 -61.23
CA GLN A 701 4.92 -10.84 -61.63
C GLN A 701 5.41 -11.78 -60.52
N ASP A 702 4.59 -12.76 -60.14
CA ASP A 702 5.00 -13.86 -59.28
C ASP A 702 6.15 -14.62 -59.97
N VAL A 703 7.30 -14.72 -59.31
CA VAL A 703 8.51 -15.34 -59.88
C VAL A 703 8.44 -16.87 -59.76
N ALA A 704 7.55 -17.40 -58.92
CA ALA A 704 7.16 -18.81 -58.80
C ALA A 704 8.31 -19.84 -58.98
N THR A 705 9.49 -19.57 -58.42
CA THR A 705 10.71 -20.37 -58.63
C THR A 705 11.51 -20.50 -57.33
N ILE A 706 12.14 -21.66 -57.13
CA ILE A 706 13.04 -21.95 -56.00
C ILE A 706 14.36 -21.21 -56.20
N GLY A 707 14.82 -20.48 -55.19
CA GLY A 707 16.06 -19.72 -55.32
C GLY A 707 16.28 -18.61 -54.30
N TYR A 708 17.29 -17.79 -54.58
CA TYR A 708 17.54 -16.52 -53.90
C TYR A 708 17.28 -15.35 -54.84
N PHE A 709 16.77 -14.26 -54.29
CA PHE A 709 16.44 -13.02 -55.01
C PHE A 709 16.99 -11.82 -54.22
N VAL A 710 17.79 -10.97 -54.86
CA VAL A 710 18.53 -9.89 -54.18
C VAL A 710 18.27 -8.57 -54.89
N ASN A 711 17.91 -7.52 -54.16
CA ASN A 711 17.92 -6.16 -54.69
C ASN A 711 19.14 -5.39 -54.18
N TYR A 712 19.68 -4.56 -55.07
CA TYR A 712 20.79 -3.68 -54.75
C TYR A 712 20.34 -2.22 -54.81
N GLU A 713 20.79 -1.42 -53.85
CA GLU A 713 20.62 0.03 -53.82
C GLU A 713 21.98 0.69 -53.63
N ALA A 714 22.34 1.60 -54.54
CA ALA A 714 23.66 2.25 -54.57
C ALA A 714 24.86 1.26 -54.44
N GLY A 715 24.72 0.06 -55.01
CA GLY A 715 25.77 -0.96 -54.99
C GLY A 715 25.84 -1.80 -53.70
N ASN A 716 24.91 -1.64 -52.77
CA ASN A 716 24.80 -2.46 -51.54
C ASN A 716 23.54 -3.32 -51.56
N ILE A 717 23.55 -4.44 -50.85
CA ILE A 717 22.38 -5.31 -50.71
C ILE A 717 21.32 -4.55 -49.90
N LYS A 718 20.19 -4.22 -50.53
CA LYS A 718 19.05 -3.58 -49.86
C LYS A 718 18.22 -4.62 -49.10
N ASN A 719 17.84 -5.67 -49.81
CA ASN A 719 17.10 -6.80 -49.27
C ASN A 719 17.42 -8.06 -50.09
N ALA A 720 17.23 -9.21 -49.45
CA ALA A 720 17.32 -10.50 -50.12
C ALA A 720 16.19 -11.40 -49.62
N PHE A 721 15.79 -12.33 -50.48
CA PHE A 721 14.72 -13.28 -50.24
C PHE A 721 15.20 -14.67 -50.57
N LYS A 722 14.75 -15.64 -49.79
CA LYS A 722 14.99 -17.07 -50.00
C LYS A 722 13.65 -17.74 -50.25
N CYS A 723 13.55 -18.51 -51.33
CA CYS A 723 12.36 -19.27 -51.70
C CYS A 723 12.67 -20.77 -51.69
N PRO A 724 12.42 -21.47 -50.56
CA PRO A 724 12.58 -22.92 -50.49
C PRO A 724 11.64 -23.70 -51.41
N THR A 725 10.47 -23.14 -51.71
CA THR A 725 9.56 -23.68 -52.72
C THR A 725 9.15 -22.58 -53.70
N ALA A 726 8.58 -22.96 -54.85
CA ALA A 726 8.01 -22.00 -55.80
C ALA A 726 6.87 -21.14 -55.20
N SER A 727 6.28 -21.54 -54.07
CA SER A 727 5.12 -20.88 -53.46
C SER A 727 5.37 -20.31 -52.06
N THR A 728 6.54 -20.55 -51.48
CA THR A 728 6.91 -20.05 -50.15
C THR A 728 8.30 -19.45 -50.18
N CYS A 729 8.36 -18.20 -49.75
CA CYS A 729 9.54 -17.36 -49.67
C CYS A 729 9.55 -16.59 -48.35
N GLU A 730 10.75 -16.26 -47.87
CA GLU A 730 11.00 -15.54 -46.63
C GLU A 730 12.05 -14.45 -46.84
N ASN A 731 12.05 -13.44 -45.98
CA ASN A 731 13.14 -12.47 -45.90
C ASN A 731 14.42 -13.20 -45.50
N TYR A 732 15.52 -12.90 -46.19
CA TYR A 732 16.80 -13.54 -45.97
C TYR A 732 17.87 -12.49 -45.72
N SER A 733 18.48 -12.53 -44.53
CA SER A 733 19.58 -11.64 -44.17
C SER A 733 20.91 -12.27 -44.60
N VAL A 734 21.62 -11.63 -45.53
CA VAL A 734 22.95 -12.07 -45.97
C VAL A 734 24.00 -11.65 -44.94
N THR A 735 24.22 -12.47 -43.93
CA THR A 735 25.12 -12.16 -42.79
C THR A 735 26.49 -12.80 -42.88
N LEU A 736 26.62 -13.87 -43.66
CA LEU A 736 27.87 -14.62 -43.82
C LEU A 736 28.91 -13.80 -44.59
N THR A 737 30.19 -13.95 -44.23
CA THR A 737 31.31 -13.24 -44.87
C THR A 737 32.25 -14.16 -45.65
N GLU A 738 32.11 -15.47 -45.49
CA GLU A 738 32.96 -16.46 -46.15
C GLU A 738 32.20 -17.71 -46.55
N CYS A 739 32.74 -18.42 -47.53
CA CYS A 739 32.22 -19.69 -48.02
C CYS A 739 33.02 -20.84 -47.41
N ASP A 740 32.57 -21.37 -46.28
CA ASP A 740 33.13 -22.55 -45.62
C ASP A 740 32.30 -23.81 -45.93
N ALA A 741 32.72 -24.96 -45.39
CA ALA A 741 32.02 -26.23 -45.59
C ALA A 741 30.60 -26.23 -45.04
N GLY A 742 30.32 -25.44 -43.99
CA GLY A 742 29.01 -25.29 -43.37
C GLY A 742 28.07 -24.37 -44.14
N ASN A 743 28.59 -23.50 -45.00
CA ASN A 743 27.84 -22.45 -45.69
C ASN A 743 27.47 -22.79 -47.13
N ILE A 744 27.82 -23.98 -47.62
CA ILE A 744 27.49 -24.43 -48.99
C ILE A 744 25.97 -24.31 -49.21
N GLY A 745 25.56 -23.62 -50.28
CA GLY A 745 24.16 -23.36 -50.62
C GLY A 745 23.55 -22.09 -50.01
N LEU A 746 24.29 -21.35 -49.19
CA LEU A 746 23.88 -20.05 -48.64
C LEU A 746 24.52 -18.88 -49.41
N LEU A 747 23.88 -17.71 -49.30
CA LEU A 747 24.51 -16.46 -49.72
C LEU A 747 25.44 -15.93 -48.63
N TYR A 748 26.60 -15.42 -49.04
CA TYR A 748 27.51 -14.63 -48.22
C TYR A 748 27.83 -13.31 -48.93
N LYS A 749 28.25 -12.29 -48.19
CA LYS A 749 28.63 -10.98 -48.74
C LYS A 749 30.13 -10.79 -48.71
N SER A 750 30.66 -10.11 -49.72
CA SER A 750 32.04 -9.60 -49.71
C SER A 750 32.08 -8.15 -50.20
N GLY A 751 33.12 -7.41 -49.78
CA GLY A 751 33.28 -5.98 -50.05
C GLY A 751 33.50 -5.15 -48.78
N GLU A 752 34.06 -3.95 -48.95
CA GLU A 752 34.12 -2.94 -47.88
C GLU A 752 32.77 -2.20 -47.78
N SER A 753 32.49 -1.58 -46.62
CA SER A 753 31.27 -0.80 -46.38
C SER A 753 31.05 0.23 -47.49
N GLY A 754 30.06 -0.02 -48.36
CA GLY A 754 29.73 0.85 -49.50
C GLY A 754 29.66 0.15 -50.87
N SER A 755 30.09 -1.11 -50.98
CA SER A 755 29.94 -1.91 -52.21
C SER A 755 29.76 -3.40 -51.90
N GLU A 756 28.73 -3.75 -51.11
CA GLU A 756 28.42 -5.14 -50.78
C GLU A 756 27.89 -5.92 -52.00
N VAL A 757 28.59 -7.01 -52.36
CA VAL A 757 28.15 -7.95 -53.40
C VAL A 757 27.72 -9.26 -52.73
N ALA A 758 26.56 -9.80 -53.12
CA ALA A 758 26.12 -11.12 -52.68
C ALA A 758 26.84 -12.21 -53.50
N HIS A 759 27.23 -13.29 -52.85
CA HIS A 759 27.86 -14.45 -53.45
C HIS A 759 27.13 -15.72 -53.03
N LEU A 760 26.97 -16.68 -53.94
CA LEU A 760 26.52 -18.03 -53.59
C LEU A 760 27.71 -18.91 -53.24
N CYS A 761 27.68 -19.56 -52.07
CA CYS A 761 28.69 -20.54 -51.69
C CYS A 761 28.45 -21.87 -52.42
N LEU A 762 29.33 -22.22 -53.37
CA LEU A 762 29.20 -23.39 -54.25
C LEU A 762 29.86 -24.64 -53.67
N ASN A 763 31.03 -24.47 -53.06
CA ASN A 763 31.80 -25.48 -52.33
C ASN A 763 32.76 -24.79 -51.34
N THR A 764 33.37 -25.51 -50.41
CA THR A 764 34.34 -24.98 -49.44
C THR A 764 35.41 -24.11 -50.13
N GLY A 765 35.47 -22.83 -49.76
CA GLY A 765 36.39 -21.83 -50.30
C GLY A 765 36.08 -21.34 -51.71
N LYS A 766 34.93 -21.72 -52.28
CA LYS A 766 34.53 -21.45 -53.66
C LYS A 766 33.11 -20.89 -53.72
N GLY A 767 32.99 -19.60 -54.00
CA GLY A 767 31.72 -18.94 -54.25
C GLY A 767 31.68 -18.22 -55.60
N ALA A 768 30.48 -17.93 -56.06
CA ALA A 768 30.23 -17.13 -57.25
C ALA A 768 29.49 -15.84 -56.88
N ASP A 769 30.06 -14.70 -57.24
CA ASP A 769 29.45 -13.38 -57.07
C ASP A 769 28.25 -13.18 -58.00
N MET A 770 27.22 -12.55 -57.47
CA MET A 770 26.00 -12.19 -58.18
C MET A 770 26.21 -10.85 -58.91
N THR A 771 27.03 -10.88 -59.97
CA THR A 771 27.31 -9.72 -60.84
C THR A 771 26.98 -10.04 -62.29
N ASP A 772 26.84 -9.00 -63.13
CA ASP A 772 26.62 -9.18 -64.57
C ASP A 772 27.77 -9.97 -65.23
N ALA A 773 29.01 -9.75 -64.78
CA ALA A 773 30.21 -10.43 -65.30
C ALA A 773 30.23 -11.94 -64.98
N ASN A 774 29.61 -12.32 -63.86
CA ASN A 774 29.53 -13.71 -63.40
C ASN A 774 28.16 -14.36 -63.63
N THR A 775 27.34 -13.77 -64.51
CA THR A 775 26.13 -14.43 -64.97
C THR A 775 26.47 -15.72 -65.73
N GLY A 776 25.80 -16.81 -65.38
CA GLY A 776 26.05 -18.12 -65.97
C GLY A 776 25.49 -19.29 -65.16
N ASN A 777 25.89 -20.50 -65.56
CA ASN A 777 25.50 -21.73 -64.89
C ASN A 777 26.64 -22.25 -64.03
N TYR A 778 26.33 -22.67 -62.82
CA TYR A 778 27.28 -23.15 -61.83
C TYR A 778 26.81 -24.46 -61.23
N ILE A 779 27.76 -25.26 -60.75
CA ILE A 779 27.46 -26.49 -60.01
C ILE A 779 27.57 -26.22 -58.52
N LEU A 780 26.50 -26.53 -57.79
CA LEU A 780 26.38 -26.40 -56.36
C LEU A 780 26.41 -27.78 -55.71
N ALA A 781 27.32 -27.96 -54.74
CA ALA A 781 27.45 -29.20 -53.98
C ALA A 781 26.32 -29.38 -52.95
N TYR A 782 26.05 -30.64 -52.59
CA TYR A 782 25.16 -30.98 -51.49
C TYR A 782 25.69 -30.47 -50.14
N HIS A 783 24.79 -29.93 -49.32
CA HIS A 783 25.02 -29.70 -47.90
C HIS A 783 23.85 -30.23 -47.08
N ALA A 784 24.12 -30.87 -45.93
CA ALA A 784 23.09 -31.56 -45.17
C ALA A 784 22.03 -30.63 -44.55
N THR A 785 22.42 -29.42 -44.15
CA THR A 785 21.52 -28.46 -43.49
C THR A 785 21.09 -27.30 -44.40
N ASN A 786 21.83 -27.04 -45.49
CA ASN A 786 21.65 -25.85 -46.34
C ASN A 786 21.24 -26.26 -47.76
N ASN A 787 20.22 -27.12 -47.81
CA ASN A 787 19.82 -27.82 -49.01
C ASN A 787 18.62 -27.17 -49.71
N LEU A 788 18.76 -25.91 -50.16
CA LEU A 788 17.66 -25.16 -50.76
C LEU A 788 17.01 -25.89 -51.95
N PHE A 789 17.80 -26.66 -52.71
CA PHE A 789 17.38 -27.34 -53.93
C PHE A 789 17.10 -28.85 -53.74
N GLU A 790 16.96 -29.30 -52.49
CA GLU A 790 16.59 -30.69 -52.13
C GLU A 790 17.50 -31.76 -52.76
N LEU A 791 18.81 -31.52 -52.79
CA LEU A 791 19.82 -32.46 -53.26
C LEU A 791 19.97 -33.64 -52.30
N SER A 792 20.21 -34.85 -52.80
CA SER A 792 20.78 -35.93 -51.99
C SER A 792 22.30 -35.82 -51.90
N SER A 793 22.92 -36.60 -51.00
CA SER A 793 24.38 -36.57 -50.78
C SER A 793 25.22 -37.00 -51.99
N THR A 794 24.59 -37.57 -53.01
CA THR A 794 25.23 -37.97 -54.28
C THR A 794 24.90 -37.02 -55.44
N GLU A 795 24.10 -35.99 -55.19
CA GLU A 795 23.61 -35.06 -56.20
C GLU A 795 24.24 -33.66 -56.06
N TYR A 796 24.24 -32.96 -57.18
CA TYR A 796 24.67 -31.59 -57.33
C TYR A 796 23.56 -30.81 -58.04
N ALA A 797 23.35 -29.52 -57.70
CA ALA A 797 22.42 -28.66 -58.43
C ALA A 797 23.16 -27.88 -59.51
N MET A 798 22.60 -27.81 -60.71
CA MET A 798 22.98 -26.79 -61.68
C MET A 798 22.15 -25.53 -61.41
N VAL A 799 22.79 -24.48 -60.92
CA VAL A 799 22.14 -23.20 -60.61
C VAL A 799 22.49 -22.16 -61.67
N ALA A 800 21.49 -21.40 -62.11
CA ALA A 800 21.67 -20.19 -62.90
C ALA A 800 21.85 -19.02 -61.93
N ILE A 801 23.00 -18.35 -62.04
CA ILE A 801 23.32 -17.14 -61.28
C ILE A 801 23.23 -15.96 -62.24
N THR A 802 22.52 -14.91 -61.83
CA THR A 802 22.50 -13.58 -62.45
C THR A 802 22.92 -12.54 -61.41
N LYS A 803 22.96 -11.27 -61.79
CA LYS A 803 23.16 -10.16 -60.84
C LYS A 803 22.19 -10.19 -59.65
N ASN A 804 20.92 -10.57 -59.87
CA ASN A 804 19.89 -10.44 -58.85
C ASN A 804 19.27 -11.77 -58.43
N THR A 805 19.60 -12.89 -59.08
CA THR A 805 18.94 -14.18 -58.82
C THR A 805 19.91 -15.34 -58.78
N VAL A 806 19.59 -16.32 -57.93
CA VAL A 806 20.12 -17.68 -57.97
C VAL A 806 18.95 -18.63 -58.06
N THR A 807 18.79 -19.33 -59.18
CA THR A 807 17.66 -20.27 -59.37
C THR A 807 18.15 -21.60 -59.93
N LEU A 808 17.40 -22.69 -59.72
CA LEU A 808 17.72 -23.96 -60.35
C LEU A 808 17.61 -23.83 -61.88
N ASN A 809 18.64 -24.22 -62.63
CA ASN A 809 18.57 -24.23 -64.08
C ASN A 809 17.92 -25.53 -64.59
N THR A 810 16.60 -25.51 -64.70
CA THR A 810 15.80 -26.60 -65.27
C THR A 810 15.77 -26.59 -66.81
N THR A 811 16.32 -25.55 -67.43
CA THR A 811 16.19 -25.27 -68.87
C THR A 811 17.49 -25.35 -69.65
N TYR A 812 18.58 -25.83 -69.04
CA TYR A 812 19.87 -26.01 -69.70
C TYR A 812 19.72 -26.96 -70.90
N LYS A 813 19.60 -26.38 -72.10
CA LYS A 813 19.18 -27.03 -73.36
C LYS A 813 20.20 -26.86 -74.48
N GLU A 814 21.45 -26.54 -74.17
CA GLU A 814 22.49 -26.59 -75.19
C GLU A 814 22.73 -28.06 -75.59
N ASN A 815 22.01 -28.52 -76.62
CA ASN A 815 21.91 -29.91 -77.10
C ASN A 815 21.22 -30.89 -76.15
N SER A 816 20.02 -31.34 -76.52
CA SER A 816 19.27 -32.45 -75.91
C SER A 816 19.96 -33.83 -75.97
N THR A 817 21.28 -33.88 -76.19
CA THR A 817 22.10 -35.09 -76.33
C THR A 817 23.31 -35.09 -75.38
N LEU A 818 23.50 -34.07 -74.54
CA LEU A 818 24.61 -34.05 -73.59
C LEU A 818 24.35 -35.04 -72.46
N LYS A 819 25.24 -36.04 -72.35
CA LYS A 819 25.29 -36.98 -71.21
C LYS A 819 26.09 -36.42 -70.04
N TYR A 820 26.97 -35.45 -70.30
CA TYR A 820 27.93 -34.93 -69.33
C TYR A 820 27.97 -33.41 -69.33
N VAL A 821 28.19 -32.85 -68.14
CA VAL A 821 28.46 -31.42 -67.91
C VAL A 821 29.86 -31.27 -67.32
N TYR A 822 30.60 -30.30 -67.83
CA TYR A 822 31.97 -30.00 -67.40
C TYR A 822 32.00 -28.66 -66.66
N THR A 823 32.77 -28.57 -65.58
CA THR A 823 33.04 -27.30 -64.90
C THR A 823 34.51 -26.99 -64.84
N ASN A 824 34.85 -25.71 -64.68
CA ASN A 824 36.19 -25.28 -64.29
C ASN A 824 36.40 -25.39 -62.76
N ALA A 825 37.59 -24.98 -62.29
CA ALA A 825 37.96 -24.95 -60.87
C ALA A 825 37.09 -24.02 -59.99
N ASP A 826 36.33 -23.12 -60.60
CA ASP A 826 35.41 -22.20 -59.94
C ASP A 826 33.95 -22.65 -60.08
N TYR A 827 33.75 -23.92 -60.47
CA TYR A 827 32.44 -24.58 -60.59
C TYR A 827 31.51 -23.95 -61.65
N LYS A 828 32.02 -23.08 -62.52
CA LYS A 828 31.29 -22.55 -63.66
C LYS A 828 31.20 -23.60 -64.75
N VAL A 829 29.98 -23.85 -65.24
CA VAL A 829 29.69 -24.80 -66.32
C VAL A 829 30.29 -24.29 -67.64
N LEU A 830 31.01 -25.17 -68.32
CA LEU A 830 31.69 -24.91 -69.59
C LEU A 830 30.80 -25.28 -70.78
N VAL A 831 30.83 -24.43 -71.81
CA VAL A 831 30.09 -24.60 -73.07
C VAL A 831 30.99 -25.20 -74.13
N ARG A 832 30.59 -26.38 -74.64
CA ARG A 832 31.32 -27.11 -75.69
C ARG A 832 31.49 -26.25 -76.94
N GLY A 833 32.74 -26.04 -77.37
CA GLY A 833 33.08 -25.30 -78.60
C GLY A 833 33.19 -23.77 -78.44
N LYS A 834 32.86 -23.21 -77.27
CA LYS A 834 33.13 -21.81 -76.93
C LYS A 834 34.31 -21.66 -75.96
N ASP A 835 34.44 -22.58 -75.01
CA ASP A 835 35.46 -22.51 -73.97
C ASP A 835 36.70 -23.35 -74.31
N VAL A 836 37.89 -22.79 -74.11
CA VAL A 836 39.17 -23.48 -74.33
C VAL A 836 39.49 -24.35 -73.11
N CYS A 837 39.57 -25.67 -73.28
CA CYS A 837 39.94 -26.58 -72.20
C CYS A 837 41.39 -26.34 -71.74
N VAL A 838 41.57 -25.77 -70.55
CA VAL A 838 42.88 -25.69 -69.89
C VAL A 838 42.99 -26.91 -68.96
N ALA A 839 43.99 -27.76 -69.20
CA ALA A 839 44.02 -29.17 -68.74
C ALA A 839 44.19 -29.41 -67.23
N SER A 840 44.06 -28.42 -66.35
CA SER A 840 44.47 -28.57 -64.94
C SER A 840 43.35 -28.77 -63.92
N SER A 841 42.06 -28.82 -64.28
CA SER A 841 40.97 -29.19 -63.33
C SER A 841 39.58 -29.17 -63.99
N ILE A 842 39.24 -30.23 -64.74
CA ILE A 842 37.87 -30.43 -65.23
C ILE A 842 37.21 -31.50 -64.35
N ILE A 843 36.02 -31.21 -63.83
CA ILE A 843 35.17 -32.18 -63.12
C ILE A 843 34.01 -32.56 -64.05
N GLU A 844 33.75 -33.86 -64.18
CA GLU A 844 32.68 -34.41 -65.03
C GLU A 844 31.49 -34.86 -64.18
N PHE A 845 30.29 -34.40 -64.55
CA PHE A 845 29.03 -34.76 -63.91
C PHE A 845 28.10 -35.42 -64.92
N ASP A 846 27.42 -36.51 -64.52
CA ASP A 846 26.36 -37.13 -65.33
C ASP A 846 25.10 -36.26 -65.25
N TYR A 847 24.70 -35.71 -66.41
CA TYR A 847 23.53 -34.86 -66.52
C TYR A 847 22.34 -35.71 -66.96
N ASN A 848 21.56 -36.14 -65.97
CA ASN A 848 20.31 -36.83 -66.26
C ASN A 848 19.22 -35.79 -66.59
N THR A 849 18.86 -35.70 -67.87
CA THR A 849 17.81 -34.79 -68.38
C THR A 849 16.45 -34.96 -67.72
N ASN A 850 16.20 -36.07 -67.00
CA ASN A 850 14.96 -36.31 -66.25
C ASN A 850 14.96 -35.75 -64.81
N ASN A 851 16.08 -35.20 -64.31
CA ASN A 851 16.26 -34.82 -62.90
C ASN A 851 16.15 -33.30 -62.62
N ASN A 852 15.41 -32.55 -63.45
CA ASN A 852 15.06 -31.14 -63.19
C ASN A 852 16.26 -30.24 -62.81
N GLY A 853 17.41 -30.37 -63.47
CA GLY A 853 18.60 -29.55 -63.18
C GLY A 853 19.51 -30.08 -62.05
N LYS A 854 19.30 -31.32 -61.59
CA LYS A 854 20.23 -32.04 -60.69
C LYS A 854 21.15 -32.97 -61.50
N CYS A 855 22.41 -33.07 -61.08
CA CYS A 855 23.44 -33.92 -61.68
C CYS A 855 24.00 -34.89 -60.63
N SER A 856 24.56 -36.02 -61.05
CA SER A 856 25.26 -36.95 -60.15
C SER A 856 26.72 -37.10 -60.55
N LEU A 857 27.62 -37.30 -59.59
CA LEU A 857 29.03 -37.55 -59.90
C LEU A 857 29.16 -38.93 -60.55
N THR A 858 29.72 -39.02 -61.76
CA THR A 858 30.18 -40.30 -62.30
C THR A 858 31.42 -40.75 -61.52
N SER A 859 31.46 -42.02 -61.13
CA SER A 859 32.54 -42.63 -60.34
C SER A 859 33.92 -42.11 -60.77
N ALA A 860 34.64 -41.54 -59.81
CA ALA A 860 35.92 -40.86 -60.01
C ALA A 860 37.01 -41.81 -60.54
N GLU A 861 37.11 -41.99 -61.86
CA GLU A 861 38.31 -42.55 -62.48
C GLU A 861 38.68 -41.83 -63.79
N ASN A 862 39.80 -41.10 -63.71
CA ASN A 862 40.81 -40.83 -64.73
C ASN A 862 40.54 -39.84 -65.88
N ASN A 863 41.37 -38.77 -65.88
CA ASN A 863 41.84 -37.94 -66.99
C ASN A 863 41.31 -38.29 -68.40
N VAL A 864 40.38 -37.49 -68.92
CA VAL A 864 40.16 -37.39 -70.37
C VAL A 864 40.02 -35.93 -70.79
N CYS A 865 41.13 -35.36 -71.27
CA CYS A 865 41.08 -34.34 -72.31
C CYS A 865 41.46 -35.07 -73.61
N LEU A 866 40.49 -35.43 -74.45
CA LEU A 866 40.73 -35.96 -75.78
C LEU A 866 40.15 -35.00 -76.82
N ILE A 867 41.02 -34.07 -77.22
CA ILE A 867 40.92 -33.41 -78.52
C ILE A 867 41.29 -34.45 -79.58
N PHE A 868 40.33 -34.86 -80.40
CA PHE A 868 40.62 -35.23 -81.79
C PHE A 868 39.89 -34.24 -82.69
N ILE A 869 40.64 -33.25 -83.18
CA ILE A 869 40.32 -32.61 -84.45
C ILE A 869 40.80 -33.57 -85.54
N ASN A 870 39.87 -34.20 -86.25
CA ASN A 870 39.94 -34.24 -87.71
C ASN A 870 38.61 -34.69 -88.35
N VAL A 871 38.10 -33.76 -89.16
CA VAL A 871 36.96 -33.77 -90.09
C VAL A 871 35.56 -33.82 -89.48
#